data_AF-A0A418PLD7-F1
#
_entry.id   AF-A0A418PLD7-F1
#
_cell.length_a   1.000
_cell.length_b   1.000
_cell.length_c   1.000
_cell.angle_alpha   90.00
_cell.angle_beta   90.00
_cell.angle_gamma   90.00
#
_symmetry.space_group_name_H-M   'P 1'
#
loop_
_entity.id
_entity.type
_entity.pdbx_description
1 polymer ?
#
loop_
_entity_poly.entity_id
_entity_poly.type
_entity_poly.pdbx_seq_one_letter_code
_entity_poly.pdbx_strand_id
1 'polypeptide(L)'
;MLRQIDYTKIQSLFEKVKFFSIEIDSFGKLELEEFLIQKNRKLELSSAFLDLLSQWTGGRWGDEKAKTLKSDIDLFLVVYVKIRLSNTLEKDRTINGVQVTVETSPLIKRFPELKNQLEFLAFSYMVFKIRGFWESILKDFDPQNWDQIYLFADLLPLTNVQFIEVFDWLSKIIEKNPEDVFLDEVLKKVIVWGDFANYSAPDIELLFPMIFRNKSLVKILPTFICLLEKKQKRGIEHYLNLVESEESGFFWYEKMFAIGNILPDYPDRRELFFNQITSLRNSGKLSDKEFILLCGSFGFTDSRVTGYIDQLMSSGFKNGDIYIGVGYFLSKHNSKLNAEWFHSTLKSFLIFNDPRIEYTQSRLFIHLINENADSAYEVVNYVVKNGGSVKKLEKGLLQLVRLNSSVFQRNFLTWLNSDDIHFHKEIFVLSAGKLPNSIFEIPKECFEGMTDLDLAFMASKTVGFVYAKDPLQKLLLSIIKAVDIGSQKLSNFLGHLLKSYLIYNYRSTLKIIRTDINSGNLYPFAKELFVDAVTVFQRYFDGLDSIAPMKEIKPASNVMKWVQFYRQRSFTEGSKKIERNGIFNLSKKVYLNSHKWAIKRPNELVHDVRPLGNIRVETEYPSGENLNPVYQESIRVQMKILKRHEINLG
;
A
#
# COMPACT_ATOMS: atom_id res chain seq x y z
N MET A 1 -6.12 -14.12 -12.61
CA MET A 1 -6.82 -15.39 -12.93
C MET A 1 -5.96 -16.16 -13.91
N LEU A 2 -5.00 -16.93 -13.40
CA LEU A 2 -4.09 -17.71 -14.24
C LEU A 2 -4.82 -18.95 -14.75
N ARG A 3 -4.80 -19.14 -16.07
CA ARG A 3 -5.41 -20.29 -16.74
C ARG A 3 -4.59 -21.53 -16.37
N GLN A 4 -5.16 -22.46 -15.61
CA GLN A 4 -4.60 -23.82 -15.54
C GLN A 4 -4.94 -24.48 -16.88
N ILE A 5 -4.03 -24.38 -17.83
CA ILE A 5 -4.14 -25.05 -19.13
C ILE A 5 -3.63 -26.48 -18.94
N ASP A 6 -4.47 -27.45 -19.26
CA ASP A 6 -4.12 -28.87 -19.25
C ASP A 6 -3.32 -29.19 -20.53
N TYR A 7 -1.99 -29.08 -20.44
CA TYR A 7 -1.07 -29.27 -21.57
C TYR A 7 -1.16 -30.68 -22.15
N THR A 8 -1.38 -31.69 -21.31
CA THR A 8 -1.68 -33.07 -21.71
C THR A 8 -2.94 -33.17 -22.57
N LYS A 9 -3.97 -32.35 -22.28
CA LYS A 9 -5.19 -32.28 -23.08
C LYS A 9 -4.98 -31.59 -24.43
N ILE A 10 -4.13 -30.54 -24.49
CA ILE A 10 -3.76 -29.89 -25.77
C ILE A 10 -2.92 -30.81 -26.64
N GLN A 11 -1.92 -31.49 -26.06
CA GLN A 11 -1.13 -32.48 -26.78
C GLN A 11 -2.00 -33.65 -27.25
N SER A 12 -2.88 -34.17 -26.39
CA SER A 12 -3.89 -35.17 -26.75
C SER A 12 -4.84 -34.68 -27.85
N LEU A 13 -5.20 -33.39 -27.88
CA LEU A 13 -6.02 -32.80 -28.95
C LEU A 13 -5.26 -32.79 -30.27
N PHE A 14 -3.98 -32.37 -30.30
CA PHE A 14 -3.17 -32.42 -31.53
C PHE A 14 -2.88 -33.86 -31.96
N GLU A 15 -2.67 -34.79 -31.03
CA GLU A 15 -2.51 -36.23 -31.32
C GLU A 15 -3.81 -36.90 -31.78
N LYS A 16 -4.97 -36.52 -31.21
CA LYS A 16 -6.29 -36.95 -31.70
C LYS A 16 -6.58 -36.39 -33.08
N VAL A 17 -6.19 -35.15 -33.36
CA VAL A 17 -6.24 -34.56 -34.71
C VAL A 17 -5.26 -35.28 -35.66
N LYS A 18 -4.15 -35.81 -35.15
CA LYS A 18 -3.22 -36.68 -35.90
C LYS A 18 -3.85 -38.06 -36.21
N PHE A 19 -4.63 -38.62 -35.28
CA PHE A 19 -5.43 -39.83 -35.52
C PHE A 19 -6.52 -39.59 -36.57
N PHE A 20 -7.22 -38.45 -36.47
CA PHE A 20 -8.09 -37.98 -37.55
C PHE A 20 -7.32 -37.79 -38.86
N SER A 21 -6.06 -37.33 -38.84
CA SER A 21 -5.27 -37.15 -40.08
C SER A 21 -4.94 -38.45 -40.82
N ILE A 22 -4.84 -39.58 -40.12
CA ILE A 22 -4.62 -40.90 -40.75
C ILE A 22 -5.92 -41.38 -41.44
N GLU A 23 -7.08 -41.06 -40.89
CA GLU A 23 -8.38 -41.25 -41.55
C GLU A 23 -8.70 -40.18 -42.62
N ILE A 24 -8.12 -38.97 -42.51
CA ILE A 24 -8.32 -37.86 -43.47
C ILE A 24 -7.39 -37.96 -44.69
N ASP A 25 -6.20 -38.56 -44.58
CA ASP A 25 -5.38 -38.84 -45.78
C ASP A 25 -5.98 -39.96 -46.64
N SER A 26 -6.90 -40.76 -46.08
CA SER A 26 -7.66 -41.81 -46.79
C SER A 26 -9.04 -41.35 -47.30
N PHE A 27 -9.60 -40.26 -46.76
CA PHE A 27 -10.82 -39.60 -47.25
C PHE A 27 -10.44 -38.27 -47.92
N GLY A 28 -10.54 -38.18 -49.25
CA GLY A 28 -10.06 -37.04 -50.02
C GLY A 28 -10.53 -35.67 -49.48
N LYS A 29 -9.69 -34.65 -49.67
CA LYS A 29 -9.86 -33.25 -49.19
C LYS A 29 -11.25 -32.62 -49.40
N LEU A 30 -12.02 -33.10 -50.37
CA LEU A 30 -13.40 -32.68 -50.70
C LEU A 30 -14.47 -33.37 -49.83
N GLU A 31 -14.27 -34.62 -49.42
CA GLU A 31 -15.21 -35.37 -48.58
C GLU A 31 -15.17 -34.91 -47.12
N LEU A 32 -14.05 -34.33 -46.66
CA LEU A 32 -14.00 -33.66 -45.36
C LEU A 32 -14.80 -32.35 -45.35
N GLU A 33 -14.80 -31.60 -46.45
CA GLU A 33 -15.65 -30.42 -46.61
C GLU A 33 -17.12 -30.84 -46.59
N GLU A 34 -17.51 -31.90 -47.31
CA GLU A 34 -18.89 -32.40 -47.29
C GLU A 34 -19.28 -33.08 -45.97
N PHE A 35 -18.37 -33.76 -45.28
CA PHE A 35 -18.63 -34.38 -43.96
C PHE A 35 -18.76 -33.33 -42.86
N LEU A 36 -17.91 -32.29 -42.88
CA LEU A 36 -18.06 -31.13 -41.99
C LEU A 36 -19.30 -30.32 -42.35
N ILE A 37 -19.69 -30.21 -43.64
CA ILE A 37 -20.95 -29.60 -44.09
C ILE A 37 -22.17 -30.45 -43.68
N GLN A 38 -22.10 -31.79 -43.72
CA GLN A 38 -23.20 -32.68 -43.32
C GLN A 38 -23.37 -32.76 -41.80
N LYS A 39 -22.29 -32.75 -41.01
CA LYS A 39 -22.39 -32.58 -39.54
C LYS A 39 -22.78 -31.13 -39.16
N ASN A 40 -22.37 -30.13 -39.95
CA ASN A 40 -22.86 -28.74 -39.83
C ASN A 40 -24.30 -28.55 -40.32
N ARG A 41 -24.90 -29.51 -41.04
CA ARG A 41 -26.33 -29.44 -41.40
C ARG A 41 -27.27 -29.66 -40.21
N LYS A 42 -26.76 -29.94 -39.00
CA LYS A 42 -27.51 -29.81 -37.75
C LYS A 42 -27.14 -28.60 -36.89
N LEU A 43 -26.21 -27.76 -37.35
CA LEU A 43 -25.90 -26.46 -36.80
C LEU A 43 -25.91 -25.46 -37.95
N GLU A 44 -27.11 -25.24 -38.49
CA GLU A 44 -27.41 -23.98 -39.15
C GLU A 44 -27.09 -22.88 -38.15
N LEU A 45 -25.96 -22.21 -38.36
CA LEU A 45 -25.55 -20.96 -37.75
C LEU A 45 -26.56 -19.87 -38.15
N SER A 46 -27.78 -20.02 -37.64
CA SER A 46 -28.83 -19.02 -37.70
C SER A 46 -28.55 -17.97 -36.63
N SER A 47 -29.12 -16.79 -36.83
CA SER A 47 -29.22 -15.72 -35.85
C SER A 47 -29.61 -16.21 -34.44
N ALA A 48 -30.24 -17.38 -34.32
CA ALA A 48 -30.55 -18.03 -33.05
C ALA A 48 -29.34 -18.39 -32.17
N PHE A 49 -28.16 -18.72 -32.72
CA PHE A 49 -26.94 -18.98 -31.91
C PHE A 49 -26.32 -17.69 -31.36
N LEU A 50 -26.44 -16.60 -32.12
CA LEU A 50 -26.02 -15.25 -31.72
C LEU A 50 -27.03 -14.62 -30.73
N ASP A 51 -28.32 -14.91 -30.89
CA ASP A 51 -29.38 -14.58 -29.92
C ASP A 51 -29.28 -15.45 -28.65
N LEU A 52 -28.84 -16.70 -28.75
CA LEU A 52 -28.55 -17.54 -27.57
C LEU A 52 -27.39 -16.96 -26.76
N LEU A 53 -26.33 -16.45 -27.40
CA LEU A 53 -25.20 -15.80 -26.75
C LEU A 53 -25.58 -14.46 -26.08
N SER A 54 -26.51 -13.70 -26.66
CA SER A 54 -27.01 -12.45 -26.07
C SER A 54 -28.03 -12.70 -24.93
N GLN A 55 -28.80 -13.80 -24.98
CA GLN A 55 -29.73 -14.20 -23.93
C GLN A 55 -29.05 -14.98 -22.77
N TRP A 56 -28.00 -15.77 -23.04
CA TRP A 56 -27.25 -16.52 -22.02
C TRP A 56 -26.28 -15.69 -21.18
N THR A 57 -25.88 -14.51 -21.65
CA THR A 57 -25.09 -13.56 -20.87
C THR A 57 -25.93 -12.83 -19.79
N GLY A 58 -27.22 -13.14 -19.71
CA GLY A 58 -28.13 -12.82 -18.61
C GLY A 58 -27.81 -13.58 -17.31
N GLY A 59 -26.68 -13.26 -16.68
CA GLY A 59 -26.45 -13.35 -15.24
C GLY A 59 -26.75 -14.68 -14.53
N ARG A 60 -25.78 -15.61 -14.56
CA ARG A 60 -25.20 -16.37 -13.41
C ARG A 60 -24.58 -17.68 -13.91
N TRP A 61 -23.28 -17.84 -13.70
CA TRP A 61 -22.50 -18.98 -14.19
C TRP A 61 -22.51 -20.14 -13.19
N GLY A 62 -22.68 -21.35 -13.71
CA GLY A 62 -22.27 -22.61 -13.06
C GLY A 62 -21.11 -23.22 -13.83
N ASP A 63 -20.09 -23.71 -13.11
CA ASP A 63 -18.74 -23.98 -13.63
C ASP A 63 -18.62 -25.12 -14.67
N GLU A 64 -19.60 -26.02 -14.79
CA GLU A 64 -19.52 -27.17 -15.73
C GLU A 64 -19.92 -26.82 -17.17
N LYS A 65 -20.97 -26.01 -17.38
CA LYS A 65 -21.40 -25.62 -18.74
C LYS A 65 -20.39 -24.68 -19.41
N ALA A 66 -19.74 -23.82 -18.61
CA ALA A 66 -18.64 -22.97 -19.04
C ALA A 66 -17.42 -23.76 -19.54
N LYS A 67 -17.07 -24.85 -18.86
CA LYS A 67 -15.94 -25.74 -19.24
C LYS A 67 -16.20 -26.46 -20.57
N THR A 68 -17.45 -26.86 -20.80
CA THR A 68 -17.85 -27.60 -22.02
C THR A 68 -17.88 -26.68 -23.25
N LEU A 69 -18.48 -25.48 -23.11
CA LEU A 69 -18.51 -24.49 -24.18
C LEU A 69 -17.10 -24.00 -24.56
N LYS A 70 -16.22 -23.85 -23.57
CA LYS A 70 -14.82 -23.48 -23.78
C LYS A 70 -14.05 -24.57 -24.56
N SER A 71 -14.28 -25.85 -24.27
CA SER A 71 -13.62 -26.93 -25.02
C SER A 71 -14.04 -27.01 -26.47
N ASP A 72 -15.28 -26.64 -26.79
CA ASP A 72 -15.80 -26.67 -28.16
C ASP A 72 -15.24 -25.51 -29.01
N ILE A 73 -15.08 -24.33 -28.41
CA ILE A 73 -14.41 -23.17 -29.05
C ILE A 73 -12.93 -23.48 -29.29
N ASP A 74 -12.23 -24.03 -28.29
CA ASP A 74 -10.82 -24.38 -28.42
C ASP A 74 -10.61 -25.43 -29.53
N LEU A 75 -11.49 -26.44 -29.64
CA LEU A 75 -11.45 -27.43 -30.71
C LEU A 75 -11.70 -26.82 -32.09
N PHE A 76 -12.70 -25.93 -32.21
CA PHE A 76 -12.97 -25.22 -33.47
C PHE A 76 -11.76 -24.41 -33.94
N LEU A 77 -11.12 -23.67 -33.02
CA LEU A 77 -9.96 -22.85 -33.35
C LEU A 77 -8.75 -23.70 -33.78
N VAL A 78 -8.52 -24.86 -33.14
CA VAL A 78 -7.47 -25.82 -33.55
C VAL A 78 -7.71 -26.31 -34.97
N VAL A 79 -8.95 -26.71 -35.29
CA VAL A 79 -9.34 -27.15 -36.64
C VAL A 79 -9.17 -26.01 -37.65
N TYR A 80 -9.56 -24.79 -37.29
CA TYR A 80 -9.42 -23.62 -38.13
C TYR A 80 -7.95 -23.33 -38.46
N VAL A 81 -7.04 -23.35 -37.48
CA VAL A 81 -5.60 -23.20 -37.72
C VAL A 81 -5.10 -24.28 -38.68
N LYS A 82 -5.44 -25.55 -38.43
CA LYS A 82 -4.96 -26.68 -39.22
C LYS A 82 -5.45 -26.65 -40.67
N ILE A 83 -6.72 -26.32 -40.91
CA ILE A 83 -7.33 -26.38 -42.24
C ILE A 83 -7.12 -25.08 -43.01
N ARG A 84 -7.27 -23.92 -42.37
CA ARG A 84 -7.30 -22.62 -43.06
C ARG A 84 -5.99 -21.85 -43.00
N LEU A 85 -5.25 -21.92 -41.89
CA LEU A 85 -4.03 -21.11 -41.72
C LEU A 85 -2.75 -21.88 -42.04
N SER A 86 -2.73 -23.21 -41.91
CA SER A 86 -1.52 -24.05 -42.05
C SER A 86 -0.69 -23.78 -43.31
N ASN A 87 -1.31 -23.72 -44.49
CA ASN A 87 -0.59 -23.49 -45.76
C ASN A 87 0.11 -22.12 -45.82
N THR A 88 -0.46 -21.11 -45.16
CA THR A 88 0.12 -19.75 -45.11
C THR A 88 1.18 -19.68 -44.03
N LEU A 89 0.90 -20.23 -42.85
CA LEU A 89 1.84 -20.33 -41.74
C LEU A 89 3.12 -21.09 -42.14
N GLU A 90 3.00 -22.17 -42.91
CA GLU A 90 4.16 -22.97 -43.33
C GLU A 90 5.06 -22.27 -44.37
N LYS A 91 4.54 -21.24 -45.06
CA LYS A 91 5.29 -20.43 -46.04
C LYS A 91 6.10 -19.32 -45.37
N ASP A 92 5.58 -18.72 -44.30
CA ASP A 92 6.27 -17.65 -43.56
C ASP A 92 6.47 -18.06 -42.10
N ARG A 93 7.69 -18.50 -41.80
CA ARG A 93 8.08 -19.11 -40.52
C ARG A 93 8.63 -18.10 -39.51
N THR A 94 8.36 -16.82 -39.73
CA THR A 94 8.76 -15.73 -38.83
C THR A 94 7.64 -15.42 -37.83
N ILE A 95 7.98 -14.79 -36.70
CA ILE A 95 6.98 -14.32 -35.72
C ILE A 95 5.99 -13.37 -36.37
N ASN A 96 6.51 -12.40 -37.14
CA ASN A 96 5.71 -11.44 -37.87
C ASN A 96 4.81 -12.11 -38.91
N GLY A 97 5.30 -13.13 -39.61
CA GLY A 97 4.52 -13.92 -40.56
C GLY A 97 3.31 -14.60 -39.91
N VAL A 98 3.50 -15.21 -38.74
CA VAL A 98 2.40 -15.82 -37.97
C VAL A 98 1.41 -14.77 -37.50
N GLN A 99 1.87 -13.66 -36.91
CA GLN A 99 1.00 -12.59 -36.42
C GLN A 99 0.19 -11.96 -37.55
N VAL A 100 0.83 -11.61 -38.67
CA VAL A 100 0.15 -11.07 -39.87
C VAL A 100 -0.86 -12.08 -40.41
N THR A 101 -0.54 -13.37 -40.44
CA THR A 101 -1.48 -14.42 -40.88
C THR A 101 -2.72 -14.50 -39.97
N VAL A 102 -2.54 -14.36 -38.67
CA VAL A 102 -3.66 -14.35 -37.70
C VAL A 102 -4.48 -13.07 -37.82
N GLU A 103 -3.84 -11.90 -37.86
CA GLU A 103 -4.50 -10.59 -37.97
C GLU A 103 -5.28 -10.41 -39.26
N THR A 104 -4.75 -10.91 -40.37
CA THR A 104 -5.42 -10.85 -41.68
C THR A 104 -6.50 -11.90 -41.84
N SER A 105 -6.61 -12.86 -40.91
CA SER A 105 -7.59 -13.94 -41.00
C SER A 105 -9.04 -13.42 -40.94
N PRO A 106 -9.95 -13.97 -41.76
CA PRO A 106 -11.36 -13.57 -41.74
C PRO A 106 -12.03 -13.72 -40.36
N LEU A 107 -11.55 -14.68 -39.56
CA LEU A 107 -12.06 -14.94 -38.21
C LEU A 107 -11.76 -13.78 -37.26
N ILE A 108 -10.53 -13.24 -37.27
CA ILE A 108 -10.14 -12.12 -36.38
C ILE A 108 -10.75 -10.80 -36.82
N LYS A 109 -10.94 -10.58 -38.12
CA LYS A 109 -11.70 -9.42 -38.61
C LYS A 109 -13.13 -9.38 -38.07
N ARG A 110 -13.72 -10.54 -37.79
CA ARG A 110 -15.09 -10.68 -37.28
C ARG A 110 -15.16 -10.78 -35.76
N PHE A 111 -14.16 -11.37 -35.12
CA PHE A 111 -14.08 -11.57 -33.67
C PHE A 111 -12.68 -11.20 -33.15
N PRO A 112 -12.38 -9.90 -32.99
CA PRO A 112 -11.06 -9.42 -32.55
C PRO A 112 -10.64 -9.98 -31.18
N GLU A 113 -11.59 -10.29 -30.30
CA GLU A 113 -11.36 -10.86 -28.98
C GLU A 113 -10.69 -12.25 -29.00
N LEU A 114 -10.78 -12.98 -30.12
CA LEU A 114 -10.16 -14.30 -30.28
C LEU A 114 -8.69 -14.21 -30.72
N LYS A 115 -8.15 -13.01 -30.97
CA LYS A 115 -6.80 -12.81 -31.52
C LYS A 115 -5.75 -13.58 -30.72
N ASN A 116 -5.63 -13.32 -29.41
CA ASN A 116 -4.58 -13.93 -28.59
C ASN A 116 -4.72 -15.46 -28.49
N GLN A 117 -5.95 -15.98 -28.52
CA GLN A 117 -6.19 -17.44 -28.52
C GLN A 117 -5.78 -18.07 -29.85
N LEU A 118 -6.13 -17.42 -30.97
CA LEU A 118 -5.78 -17.89 -32.29
C LEU A 118 -4.28 -17.77 -32.57
N GLU A 119 -3.62 -16.71 -32.07
CA GLU A 119 -2.16 -16.57 -32.07
C GLU A 119 -1.51 -17.72 -31.31
N PHE A 120 -1.92 -17.97 -30.05
CA PHE A 120 -1.41 -19.10 -29.27
C PHE A 120 -1.54 -20.44 -30.02
N LEU A 121 -2.68 -20.72 -30.63
CA LEU A 121 -2.90 -21.95 -31.38
C LEU A 121 -2.11 -22.01 -32.69
N ALA A 122 -1.95 -20.89 -33.39
CA ALA A 122 -1.14 -20.79 -34.61
C ALA A 122 0.35 -21.02 -34.29
N PHE A 123 0.88 -20.40 -33.23
CA PHE A 123 2.23 -20.64 -32.77
C PHE A 123 2.42 -22.07 -32.24
N SER A 124 1.45 -22.62 -31.50
CA SER A 124 1.46 -24.03 -31.05
C SER A 124 1.55 -24.98 -32.25
N TYR A 125 0.76 -24.73 -33.30
CA TYR A 125 0.81 -25.49 -34.55
C TYR A 125 2.19 -25.44 -35.19
N MET A 126 2.78 -24.25 -35.28
CA MET A 126 4.10 -24.05 -35.89
C MET A 126 5.20 -24.76 -35.12
N VAL A 127 5.21 -24.62 -33.79
CA VAL A 127 6.13 -25.34 -32.88
C VAL A 127 6.02 -26.85 -33.07
N PHE A 128 4.81 -27.39 -33.18
CA PHE A 128 4.60 -28.82 -33.32
C PHE A 128 4.98 -29.35 -34.70
N LYS A 129 4.72 -28.59 -35.76
CA LYS A 129 4.87 -29.05 -37.15
C LYS A 129 6.27 -28.80 -37.70
N ILE A 130 6.92 -27.71 -37.30
CA ILE A 130 8.19 -27.26 -37.88
C ILE A 130 9.33 -27.50 -36.90
N ARG A 131 10.19 -28.47 -37.23
CA ARG A 131 11.44 -28.70 -36.50
C ARG A 131 12.35 -27.46 -36.63
N GLY A 132 12.90 -26.99 -35.51
CA GLY A 132 13.76 -25.81 -35.48
C GLY A 132 13.02 -24.47 -35.56
N PHE A 133 11.68 -24.45 -35.42
CA PHE A 133 10.92 -23.20 -35.39
C PHE A 133 11.31 -22.28 -34.22
N TRP A 134 11.84 -22.83 -33.14
CA TRP A 134 12.34 -22.02 -32.03
C TRP A 134 13.56 -21.17 -32.42
N GLU A 135 14.48 -21.71 -33.22
CA GLU A 135 15.61 -20.93 -33.77
C GLU A 135 15.13 -19.75 -34.63
N SER A 136 14.03 -19.90 -35.38
CA SER A 136 13.44 -18.80 -36.17
C SER A 136 12.73 -17.79 -35.29
N ILE A 137 12.06 -18.22 -34.22
CA ILE A 137 11.54 -17.32 -33.17
C ILE A 137 12.69 -16.45 -32.63
N LEU A 138 13.82 -17.04 -32.26
CA LEU A 138 14.92 -16.31 -31.63
C LEU A 138 15.60 -15.26 -32.52
N LYS A 139 15.44 -15.34 -33.84
CA LYS A 139 16.01 -14.37 -34.79
C LYS A 139 15.21 -13.07 -34.85
N ASP A 140 13.87 -13.17 -34.82
CA ASP A 140 12.97 -12.03 -34.97
C ASP A 140 12.28 -11.62 -33.66
N PHE A 141 12.66 -12.26 -32.54
CA PHE A 141 12.10 -12.02 -31.22
C PHE A 141 12.47 -10.64 -30.68
N ASP A 142 11.46 -9.87 -30.27
CA ASP A 142 11.65 -8.62 -29.54
C ASP A 142 11.65 -8.89 -28.01
N PRO A 143 12.82 -8.80 -27.35
CA PRO A 143 12.92 -9.01 -25.91
C PRO A 143 12.22 -7.93 -25.07
N GLN A 144 11.70 -6.85 -25.66
CA GLN A 144 10.93 -5.82 -24.94
C GLN A 144 9.42 -6.04 -25.04
N ASN A 145 8.96 -6.97 -25.87
CA ASN A 145 7.53 -7.23 -26.07
C ASN A 145 7.02 -8.28 -25.07
N TRP A 146 6.49 -7.82 -23.93
CA TRP A 146 5.97 -8.70 -22.87
C TRP A 146 4.85 -9.64 -23.33
N ASP A 147 3.98 -9.23 -24.25
CA ASP A 147 2.94 -10.10 -24.78
C ASP A 147 3.53 -11.28 -25.54
N GLN A 148 4.57 -11.04 -26.36
CA GLN A 148 5.31 -12.11 -27.04
C GLN A 148 6.09 -12.98 -26.04
N ILE A 149 6.72 -12.40 -25.02
CA ILE A 149 7.44 -13.15 -23.98
C ILE A 149 6.49 -14.13 -23.29
N TYR A 150 5.34 -13.65 -22.82
CA TYR A 150 4.37 -14.49 -22.13
C TYR A 150 3.79 -15.57 -23.02
N LEU A 151 3.50 -15.24 -24.28
CA LEU A 151 3.03 -16.17 -25.30
C LEU A 151 4.05 -17.31 -25.50
N PHE A 152 5.33 -16.99 -25.70
CA PHE A 152 6.37 -18.00 -25.87
C PHE A 152 6.62 -18.79 -24.59
N ALA A 153 6.56 -18.16 -23.43
CA ALA A 153 6.64 -18.85 -22.14
C ALA A 153 5.50 -19.87 -21.96
N ASP A 154 4.28 -19.56 -22.42
CA ASP A 154 3.14 -20.47 -22.40
C ASP A 154 3.26 -21.63 -23.40
N LEU A 155 4.01 -21.42 -24.48
CA LEU A 155 4.26 -22.43 -25.51
C LEU A 155 5.36 -23.40 -25.12
N LEU A 156 6.31 -23.02 -24.25
CA LEU A 156 7.46 -23.85 -23.86
C LEU A 156 7.08 -25.31 -23.58
N PRO A 157 6.07 -25.65 -22.75
CA PRO A 157 5.72 -27.04 -22.46
C PRO A 157 5.30 -27.87 -23.68
N LEU A 158 4.95 -27.25 -24.79
CA LEU A 158 4.55 -27.88 -26.06
C LEU A 158 5.70 -28.01 -27.06
N THR A 159 6.89 -27.50 -26.72
CA THR A 159 8.05 -27.43 -27.60
C THR A 159 9.07 -28.54 -27.30
N ASN A 160 9.81 -28.97 -28.33
CA ASN A 160 11.02 -29.79 -28.17
C ASN A 160 12.29 -28.92 -28.15
N VAL A 161 12.18 -27.70 -27.63
CA VAL A 161 13.29 -26.74 -27.54
C VAL A 161 14.43 -27.32 -26.71
N GLN A 162 15.67 -27.06 -27.12
CA GLN A 162 16.85 -27.45 -26.34
C GLN A 162 17.07 -26.50 -25.18
N PHE A 163 17.71 -26.98 -24.12
CA PHE A 163 18.00 -26.17 -22.94
C PHE A 163 18.81 -24.92 -23.27
N ILE A 164 19.79 -25.03 -24.16
CA ILE A 164 20.61 -23.89 -24.60
C ILE A 164 19.79 -22.80 -25.27
N GLU A 165 18.78 -23.17 -26.06
CA GLU A 165 17.91 -22.20 -26.74
C GLU A 165 16.98 -21.48 -25.76
N VAL A 166 16.53 -22.16 -24.69
CA VAL A 166 15.78 -21.53 -23.59
C VAL A 166 16.68 -20.56 -22.82
N PHE A 167 17.93 -20.95 -22.57
CA PHE A 167 18.90 -20.07 -21.93
C PHE A 167 19.18 -18.81 -22.76
N ASP A 168 19.42 -18.96 -24.06
CA ASP A 168 19.66 -17.82 -24.97
C ASP A 168 18.45 -16.88 -25.01
N TRP A 169 17.25 -17.44 -25.05
CA TRP A 169 15.99 -16.69 -25.00
C TRP A 169 15.86 -15.88 -23.71
N LEU A 170 16.03 -16.53 -22.55
CA LEU A 170 15.96 -15.87 -21.24
C LEU A 170 17.06 -14.81 -21.09
N SER A 171 18.26 -15.10 -21.59
CA SER A 171 19.38 -14.16 -21.53
C SER A 171 19.06 -12.87 -22.27
N LYS A 172 18.50 -12.95 -23.48
CA LYS A 172 18.04 -11.78 -24.24
C LYS A 172 16.98 -10.97 -23.50
N ILE A 173 16.01 -11.63 -22.86
CA ILE A 173 14.95 -10.97 -22.08
C ILE A 173 15.55 -10.21 -20.90
N ILE A 174 16.42 -10.87 -20.13
CA ILE A 174 16.97 -10.36 -18.88
C ILE A 174 17.98 -9.25 -19.12
N GLU A 175 18.79 -9.35 -20.16
CA GLU A 175 19.73 -8.28 -20.54
C GLU A 175 19.00 -6.99 -20.92
N LYS A 176 17.79 -7.10 -21.49
CA LYS A 176 16.99 -5.94 -21.91
C LYS A 176 16.04 -5.43 -20.81
N ASN A 177 15.61 -6.31 -19.90
CA ASN A 177 14.66 -5.98 -18.84
C ASN A 177 15.17 -6.48 -17.48
N PRO A 178 16.35 -6.02 -17.02
CA PRO A 178 17.01 -6.61 -15.85
C PRO A 178 16.19 -6.44 -14.57
N GLU A 179 15.40 -5.38 -14.41
CA GLU A 179 14.66 -5.08 -13.17
C GLU A 179 13.15 -5.32 -13.27
N ASP A 180 12.68 -6.04 -14.29
CA ASP A 180 11.26 -6.26 -14.48
C ASP A 180 10.71 -7.37 -13.55
N VAL A 181 9.61 -7.07 -12.87
CA VAL A 181 8.95 -7.95 -11.91
C VAL A 181 8.24 -9.13 -12.61
N PHE A 182 7.87 -8.98 -13.88
CA PHE A 182 7.20 -10.03 -14.65
C PHE A 182 8.11 -11.22 -14.99
N LEU A 183 9.42 -11.07 -14.85
CA LEU A 183 10.40 -12.13 -15.07
C LEU A 183 10.13 -13.37 -14.20
N ASP A 184 9.70 -13.19 -12.95
CA ASP A 184 9.40 -14.30 -12.02
C ASP A 184 8.31 -15.23 -12.56
N GLU A 185 7.33 -14.69 -13.30
CA GLU A 185 6.26 -15.51 -13.90
C GLU A 185 6.76 -16.33 -15.09
N VAL A 186 7.65 -15.75 -15.90
CA VAL A 186 8.30 -16.44 -17.02
C VAL A 186 9.17 -17.59 -16.50
N LEU A 187 9.99 -17.31 -15.49
CA LEU A 187 10.88 -18.29 -14.86
C LEU A 187 10.10 -19.48 -14.28
N LYS A 188 8.92 -19.26 -13.68
CA LYS A 188 8.05 -20.35 -13.22
C LYS A 188 7.58 -21.25 -14.37
N LYS A 189 7.27 -20.70 -15.55
CA LYS A 189 6.88 -21.49 -16.72
C LYS A 189 8.03 -22.32 -17.26
N VAL A 190 9.27 -21.81 -17.17
CA VAL A 190 10.49 -22.57 -17.51
C VAL A 190 10.68 -23.77 -16.56
N ILE A 191 10.41 -23.60 -15.27
CA ILE A 191 10.45 -24.73 -14.30
C ILE A 191 9.45 -25.84 -14.67
N VAL A 192 8.25 -25.46 -15.13
CA VAL A 192 7.21 -26.40 -15.59
C VAL A 192 7.63 -27.08 -16.90
N TRP A 193 8.17 -26.33 -17.85
CA TRP A 193 8.71 -26.89 -19.09
C TRP A 193 9.76 -27.98 -18.81
N GLY A 194 10.64 -27.74 -17.85
CA GLY A 194 11.67 -28.71 -17.46
C GLY A 194 11.14 -30.04 -16.92
N ASP A 195 9.88 -30.11 -16.46
CA ASP A 195 9.27 -31.38 -16.06
C ASP A 195 9.06 -32.34 -17.25
N PHE A 196 8.91 -31.80 -18.45
CA PHE A 196 8.64 -32.57 -19.68
C PHE A 196 9.83 -32.58 -20.65
N ALA A 197 10.73 -31.60 -20.53
CA ALA A 197 11.87 -31.45 -21.42
C ALA A 197 12.95 -32.53 -21.21
N ASN A 198 13.53 -32.95 -22.33
CA ASN A 198 14.67 -33.85 -22.37
C ASN A 198 15.98 -33.06 -22.38
N TYR A 199 16.44 -32.66 -21.19
CA TYR A 199 17.76 -32.06 -20.97
C TYR A 199 18.56 -32.91 -20.00
N SER A 200 19.88 -32.87 -20.15
CA SER A 200 20.81 -33.51 -19.23
C SER A 200 21.32 -32.51 -18.20
N ALA A 201 21.74 -33.02 -17.06
CA ALA A 201 22.29 -32.17 -16.01
C ALA A 201 23.60 -31.43 -16.42
N PRO A 202 24.53 -32.07 -17.17
CA PRO A 202 25.67 -31.35 -17.73
C PRO A 202 25.31 -30.14 -18.59
N ASP A 203 24.18 -30.18 -19.31
CA ASP A 203 23.74 -29.05 -20.15
C ASP A 203 23.49 -27.78 -19.30
N ILE A 204 23.04 -27.95 -18.06
CA ILE A 204 22.83 -26.84 -17.12
C ILE A 204 24.16 -26.41 -16.50
N GLU A 205 24.94 -27.37 -16.01
CA GLU A 205 26.20 -27.11 -15.29
C GLU A 205 27.21 -26.35 -16.18
N LEU A 206 27.24 -26.62 -17.48
CA LEU A 206 28.08 -25.93 -18.46
C LEU A 206 27.81 -24.41 -18.55
N LEU A 207 26.59 -23.96 -18.19
CA LEU A 207 26.21 -22.55 -18.27
C LEU A 207 26.50 -21.77 -16.99
N PHE A 208 26.77 -22.45 -15.88
CA PHE A 208 27.01 -21.78 -14.59
C PHE A 208 28.19 -20.82 -14.57
N PRO A 209 29.36 -21.11 -15.18
CA PRO A 209 30.45 -20.13 -15.25
C PRO A 209 30.03 -18.82 -15.92
N MET A 210 29.17 -18.89 -16.94
CA MET A 210 28.62 -17.71 -17.62
C MET A 210 27.62 -16.97 -16.73
N ILE A 211 26.69 -17.70 -16.11
CA ILE A 211 25.68 -17.12 -15.19
C ILE A 211 26.35 -16.43 -14.00
N PHE A 212 27.36 -17.06 -13.39
CA PHE A 212 28.05 -16.54 -12.21
C PHE A 212 28.86 -15.26 -12.46
N ARG A 213 29.20 -14.95 -13.71
CA ARG A 213 29.97 -13.75 -14.09
C ARG A 213 29.08 -12.59 -14.55
N ASN A 214 27.80 -12.83 -14.84
CA ASN A 214 26.89 -11.82 -15.36
C ASN A 214 25.79 -11.47 -14.34
N LYS A 215 25.87 -10.27 -13.75
CA LYS A 215 24.93 -9.77 -12.73
C LYS A 215 23.46 -9.94 -13.11
N SER A 216 23.11 -9.70 -14.38
CA SER A 216 21.73 -9.79 -14.84
C SER A 216 21.28 -11.26 -14.90
N LEU A 217 22.11 -12.14 -15.45
CA LEU A 217 21.78 -13.56 -15.64
C LEU A 217 21.68 -14.36 -14.33
N VAL A 218 22.32 -13.89 -13.26
CA VAL A 218 22.21 -14.51 -11.93
C VAL A 218 20.74 -14.63 -11.47
N LYS A 219 19.82 -13.79 -11.97
CA LYS A 219 18.37 -13.92 -11.70
C LYS A 219 17.74 -15.23 -12.20
N ILE A 220 18.36 -15.90 -13.19
CA ILE A 220 17.91 -17.21 -13.69
C ILE A 220 18.30 -18.34 -12.72
N LEU A 221 19.34 -18.14 -11.91
CA LEU A 221 19.98 -19.20 -11.13
C LEU A 221 19.02 -20.02 -10.25
N PRO A 222 18.03 -19.42 -9.53
CA PRO A 222 17.03 -20.19 -8.79
C PRO A 222 16.28 -21.22 -9.65
N THR A 223 15.91 -20.84 -10.87
CA THR A 223 15.20 -21.71 -11.82
C THR A 223 16.10 -22.86 -12.26
N PHE A 224 17.36 -22.57 -12.59
CA PHE A 224 18.27 -23.59 -13.11
C PHE A 224 18.72 -24.57 -12.03
N ILE A 225 18.96 -24.10 -10.80
CA ILE A 225 19.23 -24.98 -9.66
C ILE A 225 18.01 -25.88 -9.39
N CYS A 226 16.79 -25.34 -9.45
CA CYS A 226 15.57 -26.15 -9.31
C CYS A 226 15.46 -27.22 -10.40
N LEU A 227 15.71 -26.88 -11.66
CA LEU A 227 15.71 -27.83 -12.78
C LEU A 227 16.79 -28.91 -12.63
N LEU A 228 17.96 -28.54 -12.12
CA LEU A 228 19.07 -29.45 -11.90
C LEU A 228 18.76 -30.44 -10.77
N GLU A 229 18.21 -29.97 -9.65
CA GLU A 229 17.79 -30.83 -8.53
C GLU A 229 16.66 -31.77 -8.91
N LYS A 230 15.69 -31.32 -9.72
CA LYS A 230 14.64 -32.20 -10.27
C LYS A 230 15.20 -33.39 -11.04
N LYS A 231 16.32 -33.22 -11.78
CA LYS A 231 16.94 -34.29 -12.59
C LYS A 231 17.92 -35.15 -11.80
N GLN A 232 18.78 -34.54 -10.99
CA GLN A 232 19.89 -35.25 -10.33
C GLN A 232 19.55 -35.73 -8.92
N LYS A 233 18.72 -34.99 -8.16
CA LYS A 233 18.39 -35.26 -6.75
C LYS A 233 19.61 -35.50 -5.88
N ARG A 234 20.70 -34.76 -6.13
CA ARG A 234 22.00 -34.97 -5.48
C ARG A 234 22.07 -34.34 -4.09
N GLY A 235 21.04 -33.59 -3.70
CA GLY A 235 21.01 -32.91 -2.41
C GLY A 235 21.83 -31.62 -2.41
N ILE A 236 21.69 -30.87 -1.33
CA ILE A 236 22.19 -29.50 -1.21
C ILE A 236 23.72 -29.43 -1.22
N GLU A 237 24.39 -30.47 -0.72
CA GLU A 237 25.84 -30.62 -0.64
C GLU A 237 26.49 -30.45 -2.02
N HIS A 238 25.91 -31.08 -3.05
CA HIS A 238 26.41 -31.01 -4.42
C HIS A 238 26.36 -29.56 -4.95
N TYR A 239 25.27 -28.84 -4.70
CA TYR A 239 25.09 -27.48 -5.19
C TYR A 239 25.92 -26.45 -4.43
N LEU A 240 26.15 -26.65 -3.13
CA LEU A 240 27.06 -25.83 -2.35
C LEU A 240 28.48 -25.97 -2.90
N ASN A 241 28.97 -27.20 -3.08
CA ASN A 241 30.29 -27.46 -3.66
C ASN A 241 30.44 -26.86 -5.06
N LEU A 242 29.40 -26.97 -5.89
CA LEU A 242 29.39 -26.42 -7.24
C LEU A 242 29.57 -24.90 -7.24
N VAL A 243 28.84 -24.21 -6.37
CA VAL A 243 28.93 -22.75 -6.23
C VAL A 243 30.25 -22.30 -5.60
N GLU A 244 30.78 -23.08 -4.65
CA GLU A 244 32.07 -22.81 -4.00
C GLU A 244 33.25 -22.98 -4.93
N SER A 245 33.21 -23.94 -5.84
CA SER A 245 34.28 -24.19 -6.80
C SER A 245 34.51 -23.04 -7.79
N GLU A 246 33.54 -22.13 -7.93
CA GLU A 246 33.67 -20.95 -8.78
C GLU A 246 34.19 -19.74 -7.98
N GLU A 247 35.52 -19.58 -7.93
CA GLU A 247 36.20 -18.46 -7.27
C GLU A 247 35.87 -17.08 -7.87
N SER A 248 35.33 -17.03 -9.10
CA SER A 248 35.21 -15.82 -9.91
C SER A 248 33.91 -15.00 -9.72
N GLY A 249 33.02 -15.36 -8.79
CA GLY A 249 31.69 -14.73 -8.66
C GLY A 249 31.46 -13.95 -7.37
N PHE A 250 31.13 -12.65 -7.49
CA PHE A 250 30.81 -11.75 -6.36
C PHE A 250 29.35 -11.85 -5.84
N PHE A 251 28.47 -12.59 -6.53
CA PHE A 251 27.01 -12.63 -6.27
C PHE A 251 26.61 -13.73 -5.26
N TRP A 252 27.22 -13.71 -4.07
CA TRP A 252 27.02 -14.76 -3.06
C TRP A 252 25.59 -14.83 -2.53
N TYR A 253 24.91 -13.69 -2.38
CA TYR A 253 23.53 -13.66 -1.92
C TYR A 253 22.62 -14.42 -2.87
N GLU A 254 22.66 -14.12 -4.16
CA GLU A 254 21.80 -14.75 -5.16
C GLU A 254 22.13 -16.23 -5.35
N LYS A 255 23.42 -16.59 -5.28
CA LYS A 255 23.88 -17.98 -5.28
C LYS A 255 23.26 -18.77 -4.12
N MET A 256 23.37 -18.24 -2.89
CA MET A 256 22.80 -18.90 -1.71
C MET A 256 21.28 -18.89 -1.73
N PHE A 257 20.65 -17.82 -2.23
CA PHE A 257 19.19 -17.75 -2.38
C PHE A 257 18.69 -18.81 -3.37
N ALA A 258 19.39 -19.01 -4.49
CA ALA A 258 19.05 -20.03 -5.46
C ALA A 258 19.15 -21.45 -4.88
N ILE A 259 20.21 -21.73 -4.11
CA ILE A 259 20.36 -23.01 -3.40
C ILE A 259 19.29 -23.17 -2.31
N GLY A 260 18.98 -22.11 -1.57
CA GLY A 260 17.97 -22.18 -0.52
C GLY A 260 16.56 -22.51 -1.05
N ASN A 261 16.25 -22.25 -2.32
CA ASN A 261 14.96 -22.61 -2.92
C ASN A 261 14.77 -24.13 -3.13
N ILE A 262 15.86 -24.90 -3.08
CA ILE A 262 15.83 -26.36 -3.09
C ILE A 262 16.14 -26.94 -1.69
N LEU A 263 16.16 -26.09 -0.66
CA LEU A 263 16.44 -26.51 0.72
C LEU A 263 15.39 -27.53 1.17
N PRO A 264 15.80 -28.76 1.53
CA PRO A 264 14.85 -29.77 1.97
C PRO A 264 14.37 -29.50 3.40
N ASP A 265 13.27 -30.16 3.78
CA ASP A 265 12.72 -30.08 5.13
C ASP A 265 13.55 -30.86 6.19
N TYR A 266 14.58 -31.60 5.77
CA TYR A 266 15.43 -32.38 6.67
C TYR A 266 16.35 -31.48 7.53
N PRO A 267 16.37 -31.64 8.87
CA PRO A 267 17.14 -30.79 9.78
C PRO A 267 18.64 -30.69 9.45
N ASP A 268 19.33 -31.82 9.20
CA ASP A 268 20.78 -31.84 9.01
C ASP A 268 21.25 -31.04 7.78
N ARG A 269 20.46 -31.09 6.71
CA ARG A 269 20.74 -30.34 5.47
C ARG A 269 20.44 -28.86 5.61
N ARG A 270 19.42 -28.51 6.40
CA ARG A 270 19.14 -27.12 6.77
C ARG A 270 20.27 -26.53 7.60
N GLU A 271 20.80 -27.32 8.53
CA GLU A 271 21.93 -26.95 9.37
C GLU A 271 23.21 -26.77 8.53
N LEU A 272 23.48 -27.67 7.58
CA LEU A 272 24.59 -27.51 6.65
C LEU A 272 24.52 -26.20 5.87
N PHE A 273 23.35 -25.88 5.30
CA PHE A 273 23.15 -24.63 4.58
C PHE A 273 23.32 -23.40 5.49
N PHE A 274 22.80 -23.47 6.72
CA PHE A 274 22.96 -22.41 7.71
C PHE A 274 24.44 -22.15 8.06
N ASN A 275 25.21 -23.22 8.27
CA ASN A 275 26.63 -23.13 8.53
C ASN A 275 27.38 -22.52 7.34
N GLN A 276 26.96 -22.83 6.10
CA GLN A 276 27.55 -22.24 4.91
C GLN A 276 27.30 -20.73 4.81
N ILE A 277 26.05 -20.26 4.95
CA ILE A 277 25.76 -18.82 4.89
C ILE A 277 26.45 -18.06 6.04
N THR A 278 26.63 -18.70 7.20
CA THR A 278 27.38 -18.14 8.33
C THR A 278 28.87 -18.01 8.02
N SER A 279 29.48 -19.05 7.42
CA SER A 279 30.87 -19.04 6.97
C SER A 279 31.12 -17.91 5.95
N LEU A 280 30.24 -17.78 4.95
CA LEU A 280 30.32 -16.72 3.94
C LEU A 280 30.18 -15.32 4.53
N ARG A 281 29.31 -15.14 5.54
CA ARG A 281 29.21 -13.88 6.28
C ARG A 281 30.51 -13.60 7.03
N ASN A 282 31.06 -14.58 7.74
CA ASN A 282 32.29 -14.41 8.53
C ASN A 282 33.52 -14.12 7.66
N SER A 283 33.55 -14.62 6.42
CA SER A 283 34.59 -14.28 5.44
C SER A 283 34.36 -12.95 4.71
N GLY A 284 33.30 -12.20 5.04
CA GLY A 284 32.95 -10.94 4.38
C GLY A 284 32.38 -11.06 2.96
N LYS A 285 31.98 -12.28 2.55
CA LYS A 285 31.38 -12.54 1.22
C LYS A 285 29.89 -12.23 1.17
N LEU A 286 29.22 -12.28 2.32
CA LEU A 286 27.85 -11.80 2.51
C LEU A 286 27.86 -10.60 3.45
N SER A 287 27.14 -9.54 3.07
CA SER A 287 26.82 -8.44 3.98
C SER A 287 25.84 -8.89 5.06
N ASP A 288 25.79 -8.14 6.17
CA ASP A 288 24.85 -8.41 7.27
C ASP A 288 23.39 -8.40 6.81
N LYS A 289 23.05 -7.47 5.90
CA LYS A 289 21.73 -7.40 5.27
C LYS A 289 21.41 -8.70 4.52
N GLU A 290 22.31 -9.16 3.67
CA GLU A 290 22.11 -10.36 2.85
C GLU A 290 22.01 -11.62 3.71
N PHE A 291 22.84 -11.74 4.74
CA PHE A 291 22.75 -12.82 5.71
C PHE A 291 21.38 -12.86 6.40
N ILE A 292 20.89 -11.72 6.91
CA ILE A 292 19.58 -11.64 7.56
C ILE A 292 18.44 -11.93 6.56
N LEU A 293 18.55 -11.46 5.31
CA LEU A 293 17.57 -11.77 4.25
C LEU A 293 17.52 -13.26 3.93
N LEU A 294 18.65 -13.95 3.86
CA LEU A 294 18.70 -15.40 3.65
C LEU A 294 18.09 -16.14 4.84
N CYS A 295 18.44 -15.75 6.07
CA CYS A 295 17.83 -16.30 7.28
C CYS A 295 16.30 -16.15 7.28
N GLY A 296 15.83 -14.95 6.92
CA GLY A 296 14.41 -14.63 6.79
C GLY A 296 13.73 -15.34 5.63
N SER A 297 14.40 -15.55 4.50
CA SER A 297 13.78 -16.20 3.33
C SER A 297 13.53 -17.67 3.59
N PHE A 298 14.45 -18.34 4.28
CA PHE A 298 14.41 -19.78 4.48
C PHE A 298 13.96 -20.20 5.87
N GLY A 299 13.61 -19.27 6.77
CA GLY A 299 12.96 -19.59 8.04
C GLY A 299 13.91 -20.02 9.16
N PHE A 300 15.12 -19.47 9.18
CA PHE A 300 16.06 -19.64 10.30
C PHE A 300 15.72 -18.61 11.39
N THR A 301 14.96 -19.04 12.39
CA THR A 301 14.43 -18.16 13.47
C THR A 301 14.97 -18.52 14.86
N ASP A 302 16.02 -19.32 14.93
CA ASP A 302 16.60 -19.76 16.21
C ASP A 302 17.47 -18.67 16.87
N SER A 303 17.93 -18.97 18.10
CA SER A 303 18.67 -18.05 18.96
C SER A 303 19.98 -17.54 18.36
N ARG A 304 20.56 -18.26 17.39
CA ARG A 304 21.80 -17.85 16.71
C ARG A 304 21.54 -16.65 15.82
N VAL A 305 20.42 -16.64 15.10
CA VAL A 305 20.01 -15.53 14.24
C VAL A 305 19.50 -14.35 15.06
N THR A 306 18.66 -14.60 16.06
CA THR A 306 18.11 -13.53 16.90
C THR A 306 19.20 -12.86 17.73
N GLY A 307 20.11 -13.64 18.34
CA GLY A 307 21.25 -13.11 19.08
C GLY A 307 22.22 -12.33 18.19
N TYR A 308 22.37 -12.74 16.93
CA TYR A 308 23.14 -11.99 15.95
C TYR A 308 22.51 -10.63 15.63
N ILE A 309 21.20 -10.58 15.39
CA ILE A 309 20.46 -9.33 15.18
C ILE A 309 20.59 -8.42 16.40
N ASP A 310 20.47 -8.95 17.62
CA ASP A 310 20.59 -8.16 18.84
C ASP A 310 21.97 -7.51 18.99
N GLN A 311 23.03 -8.24 18.66
CA GLN A 311 24.40 -7.71 18.66
C GLN A 311 24.56 -6.56 17.66
N LEU A 312 24.03 -6.72 16.43
CA LEU A 312 24.07 -5.66 15.42
C LEU A 312 23.29 -4.42 15.86
N MET A 313 22.08 -4.60 16.38
CA MET A 313 21.23 -3.50 16.84
C MET A 313 21.84 -2.77 18.04
N SER A 314 22.53 -3.50 18.94
CA SER A 314 23.18 -2.93 20.13
C SER A 314 24.49 -2.21 19.82
N SER A 315 25.19 -2.60 18.76
CA SER A 315 26.49 -2.02 18.38
C SER A 315 26.43 -0.55 17.92
N GLY A 316 25.22 0.03 17.80
CA GLY A 316 25.03 1.41 17.36
C GLY A 316 25.30 1.65 15.87
N PHE A 317 25.48 0.58 15.08
CA PHE A 317 25.66 0.66 13.64
C PHE A 317 24.42 1.28 12.98
N LYS A 318 24.55 2.54 12.51
CA LYS A 318 23.51 3.27 11.77
C LYS A 318 23.53 2.93 10.28
N ASN A 319 23.80 1.67 9.91
CA ASN A 319 23.68 1.26 8.52
C ASN A 319 22.22 0.90 8.24
N GLY A 320 21.50 1.77 7.50
CA GLY A 320 20.09 1.54 7.17
C GLY A 320 19.86 0.25 6.36
N ASP A 321 20.90 -0.33 5.75
CA ASP A 321 20.79 -1.61 5.04
C ASP A 321 20.54 -2.80 5.98
N ILE A 322 21.09 -2.79 7.21
CA ILE A 322 20.82 -3.81 8.22
C ILE A 322 19.33 -3.80 8.59
N TYR A 323 18.77 -2.60 8.78
CA TYR A 323 17.36 -2.43 9.12
C TYR A 323 16.43 -2.91 8.00
N ILE A 324 16.84 -2.84 6.73
CA ILE A 324 16.07 -3.46 5.63
C ILE A 324 15.98 -4.97 5.84
N GLY A 325 17.10 -5.63 6.16
CA GLY A 325 17.14 -7.06 6.47
C GLY A 325 16.27 -7.42 7.68
N VAL A 326 16.43 -6.69 8.80
CA VAL A 326 15.64 -6.91 10.03
C VAL A 326 14.14 -6.72 9.78
N GLY A 327 13.76 -5.66 9.06
CA GLY A 327 12.35 -5.40 8.73
C GLY A 327 11.73 -6.52 7.90
N TYR A 328 12.47 -7.07 6.93
CA TYR A 328 12.04 -8.25 6.16
C TYR A 328 11.88 -9.47 7.06
N PHE A 329 12.88 -9.75 7.91
CA PHE A 329 12.88 -10.88 8.84
C PHE A 329 11.67 -10.86 9.78
N LEU A 330 11.43 -9.71 10.44
CA LEU A 330 10.28 -9.51 11.33
C LEU A 330 8.95 -9.68 10.57
N SER A 331 8.85 -9.16 9.34
CA SER A 331 7.62 -9.23 8.55
C SER A 331 7.28 -10.63 8.08
N LYS A 332 8.30 -11.47 7.86
CA LYS A 332 8.12 -12.84 7.36
C LYS A 332 7.76 -13.83 8.47
N HIS A 333 8.28 -13.63 9.67
CA HIS A 333 8.26 -14.63 10.76
C HIS A 333 7.62 -14.17 12.07
N ASN A 334 6.91 -13.04 12.08
CA ASN A 334 6.18 -12.52 13.26
C ASN A 334 5.56 -13.60 14.17
N SER A 335 4.83 -14.56 13.61
CA SER A 335 4.12 -15.64 14.34
C SER A 335 5.01 -16.76 14.88
N LYS A 336 6.25 -16.88 14.41
CA LYS A 336 7.21 -17.92 14.81
C LYS A 336 8.27 -17.41 15.80
N LEU A 337 8.37 -16.09 15.94
CA LEU A 337 9.34 -15.47 16.82
C LEU A 337 8.83 -15.46 18.26
N ASN A 338 9.75 -15.51 19.22
CA ASN A 338 9.42 -15.26 20.60
C ASN A 338 8.83 -13.84 20.72
N ALA A 339 7.64 -13.71 21.32
CA ALA A 339 6.90 -12.45 21.36
C ALA A 339 7.65 -11.33 22.12
N GLU A 340 8.34 -11.68 23.20
CA GLU A 340 9.13 -10.71 23.98
C GLU A 340 10.31 -10.18 23.17
N TRP A 341 11.02 -11.09 22.49
CA TRP A 341 12.10 -10.71 21.58
C TRP A 341 11.58 -9.85 20.43
N PHE A 342 10.51 -10.29 19.74
CA PHE A 342 9.88 -9.55 18.65
C PHE A 342 9.49 -8.13 19.07
N HIS A 343 8.85 -7.97 20.24
CA HIS A 343 8.49 -6.66 20.77
C HIS A 343 9.71 -5.79 21.06
N SER A 344 10.75 -6.35 21.68
CA SER A 344 12.00 -5.63 21.97
C SER A 344 12.71 -5.17 20.69
N THR A 345 12.84 -6.05 19.71
CA THR A 345 13.46 -5.72 18.43
C THR A 345 12.63 -4.72 17.64
N LEU A 346 11.30 -4.84 17.65
CA LEU A 346 10.40 -3.88 16.99
C LEU A 346 10.52 -2.49 17.61
N LYS A 347 10.62 -2.38 18.95
CA LYS A 347 10.88 -1.12 19.66
C LYS A 347 12.13 -0.42 19.10
N SER A 348 13.24 -1.14 19.01
CA SER A 348 14.50 -0.62 18.43
C SER A 348 14.37 -0.29 16.93
N PHE A 349 13.65 -1.12 16.19
CA PHE A 349 13.42 -0.94 14.76
C PHE A 349 12.60 0.33 14.44
N LEU A 350 11.59 0.66 15.23
CA LEU A 350 10.72 1.84 15.02
C LEU A 350 11.39 3.16 15.41
N ILE A 351 12.40 3.16 16.28
CA ILE A 351 13.17 4.37 16.61
C ILE A 351 14.00 4.82 15.41
N PHE A 352 14.50 3.88 14.60
CA PHE A 352 15.40 4.19 13.50
C PHE A 352 14.72 5.08 12.44
N ASN A 353 15.47 6.09 11.98
CA ASN A 353 14.96 7.10 11.07
C ASN A 353 15.53 6.93 9.66
N ASP A 354 14.88 6.09 8.85
CA ASP A 354 15.22 5.92 7.44
C ASP A 354 13.93 5.80 6.59
N PRO A 355 13.72 6.70 5.61
CA PRO A 355 12.55 6.66 4.74
C PRO A 355 12.38 5.34 3.97
N ARG A 356 13.46 4.60 3.70
CA ARG A 356 13.43 3.33 2.96
C ARG A 356 12.68 2.22 3.70
N ILE A 357 12.57 2.31 5.03
CA ILE A 357 11.93 1.28 5.87
C ILE A 357 10.62 1.76 6.50
N GLU A 358 10.19 3.00 6.28
CA GLU A 358 9.00 3.60 6.92
C GLU A 358 7.72 2.79 6.62
N TYR A 359 7.60 2.27 5.40
CA TYR A 359 6.49 1.41 5.01
C TYR A 359 6.47 0.11 5.83
N THR A 360 7.64 -0.53 5.98
CA THR A 360 7.79 -1.77 6.77
C THR A 360 7.52 -1.52 8.25
N GLN A 361 8.05 -0.42 8.80
CA GLN A 361 7.76 0.04 10.17
C GLN A 361 6.25 0.21 10.40
N SER A 362 5.57 0.92 9.50
CA SER A 362 4.12 1.12 9.56
C SER A 362 3.36 -0.20 9.52
N ARG A 363 3.74 -1.13 8.64
CA ARG A 363 3.08 -2.44 8.51
C ARG A 363 3.25 -3.31 9.74
N LEU A 364 4.47 -3.41 10.26
CA LEU A 364 4.76 -4.17 11.48
C LEU A 364 4.03 -3.57 12.68
N PHE A 365 3.96 -2.25 12.78
CA PHE A 365 3.22 -1.58 13.83
C PHE A 365 1.70 -1.83 13.73
N ILE A 366 1.12 -1.77 12.53
CA ILE A 366 -0.30 -2.13 12.31
C ILE A 366 -0.56 -3.59 12.68
N HIS A 367 0.36 -4.49 12.35
CA HIS A 367 0.24 -5.89 12.73
C HIS A 367 0.21 -6.05 14.26
N LEU A 368 1.14 -5.41 14.99
CA LEU A 368 1.14 -5.40 16.45
C LEU A 368 -0.18 -4.85 17.03
N ILE A 369 -0.72 -3.77 16.46
CA ILE A 369 -1.99 -3.18 16.90
C ILE A 369 -3.14 -4.19 16.81
N ASN A 370 -3.17 -4.99 15.75
CA ASN A 370 -4.23 -5.98 15.55
C ASN A 370 -4.08 -7.20 16.48
N GLU A 371 -2.87 -7.50 16.94
CA GLU A 371 -2.61 -8.60 17.88
C GLU A 371 -2.78 -8.17 19.34
N ASN A 372 -2.18 -7.05 19.73
CA ASN A 372 -2.20 -6.53 21.08
C ASN A 372 -2.06 -5.00 21.09
N ALA A 373 -3.18 -4.31 21.30
CA ALA A 373 -3.22 -2.85 21.35
C ALA A 373 -2.38 -2.28 22.50
N ASP A 374 -2.36 -2.92 23.67
CA ASP A 374 -1.60 -2.44 24.84
C ASP A 374 -0.09 -2.49 24.57
N SER A 375 0.39 -3.59 23.98
CA SER A 375 1.79 -3.68 23.52
C SER A 375 2.11 -2.63 22.46
N ALA A 376 1.18 -2.32 21.55
CA ALA A 376 1.36 -1.25 20.59
C ALA A 376 1.52 0.13 21.28
N TYR A 377 0.75 0.40 22.35
CA TYR A 377 0.93 1.63 23.14
C TYR A 377 2.28 1.68 23.83
N GLU A 378 2.75 0.59 24.43
CA GLU A 378 4.08 0.52 25.03
C GLU A 378 5.19 0.83 24.02
N VAL A 379 5.03 0.31 22.80
CA VAL A 379 5.98 0.56 21.70
C VAL A 379 5.97 2.04 21.33
N VAL A 380 4.81 2.67 21.19
CA VAL A 380 4.73 4.12 20.92
C VAL A 380 5.38 4.91 22.05
N ASN A 381 5.06 4.60 23.31
CA ASN A 381 5.65 5.25 24.47
C ASN A 381 7.18 5.14 24.48
N TYR A 382 7.70 3.96 24.14
CA TYR A 382 9.14 3.72 24.03
C TYR A 382 9.77 4.54 22.89
N VAL A 383 9.15 4.56 21.71
CA VAL A 383 9.63 5.34 20.57
C VAL A 383 9.71 6.82 20.92
N VAL A 384 8.68 7.38 21.55
CA VAL A 384 8.64 8.79 21.96
C VAL A 384 9.73 9.12 22.98
N LYS A 385 9.86 8.32 24.05
CA LYS A 385 10.90 8.50 25.09
C LYS A 385 12.32 8.46 24.55
N ASN A 386 12.55 7.68 23.49
CA ASN A 386 13.85 7.57 22.85
C ASN A 386 14.03 8.54 21.66
N GLY A 387 13.19 9.59 21.57
CA GLY A 387 13.33 10.67 20.58
C GLY A 387 12.88 10.31 19.16
N GLY A 388 12.20 9.18 18.97
CA GLY A 388 11.55 8.84 17.71
C GLY A 388 10.28 9.65 17.50
N SER A 389 10.01 10.04 16.25
CA SER A 389 8.80 10.80 15.91
C SER A 389 7.63 9.88 15.56
N VAL A 390 6.47 10.15 16.17
CA VAL A 390 5.23 9.40 15.94
C VAL A 390 4.61 9.71 14.58
N LYS A 391 5.09 10.75 13.87
CA LYS A 391 4.61 11.12 12.53
C LYS A 391 4.70 9.96 11.54
N LYS A 392 5.76 9.16 11.61
CA LYS A 392 5.96 7.98 10.74
C LYS A 392 4.99 6.85 11.06
N LEU A 393 4.50 6.83 12.30
CA LEU A 393 3.51 5.87 12.77
C LEU A 393 2.08 6.38 12.58
N GLU A 394 1.86 7.54 11.92
CA GLU A 394 0.54 8.17 11.78
C GLU A 394 -0.52 7.19 11.25
N LYS A 395 -0.18 6.36 10.26
CA LYS A 395 -1.10 5.34 9.72
C LYS A 395 -1.48 4.28 10.76
N GLY A 396 -0.51 3.81 11.54
CA GLY A 396 -0.75 2.85 12.62
C GLY A 396 -1.52 3.50 13.78
N LEU A 397 -1.17 4.72 14.16
CA LEU A 397 -1.89 5.47 15.19
C LEU A 397 -3.35 5.74 14.81
N LEU A 398 -3.63 6.05 13.54
CA LEU A 398 -4.99 6.16 13.03
C LEU A 398 -5.76 4.84 13.19
N GLN A 399 -5.12 3.70 12.92
CA GLN A 399 -5.73 2.40 13.10
C GLN A 399 -5.98 2.09 14.58
N LEU A 400 -5.01 2.38 15.44
CA LEU A 400 -5.10 2.17 16.88
C LEU A 400 -6.15 3.07 17.52
N VAL A 401 -6.30 4.32 17.07
CA VAL A 401 -7.40 5.22 17.44
C VAL A 401 -8.75 4.67 17.01
N ARG A 402 -8.85 4.10 15.80
CA ARG A 402 -10.11 3.52 15.30
C ARG A 402 -10.55 2.31 16.11
N LEU A 403 -9.60 1.47 16.52
CA LEU A 403 -9.88 0.24 17.26
C LEU A 403 -10.09 0.51 18.75
N ASN A 404 -9.31 1.42 19.34
CA ASN A 404 -9.22 1.61 20.80
C ASN A 404 -9.09 3.10 21.18
N SER A 405 -10.06 3.93 20.80
CA SER A 405 -10.03 5.38 21.05
C SER A 405 -9.88 5.76 22.53
N SER A 406 -10.56 5.06 23.43
CA SER A 406 -10.50 5.32 24.89
C SER A 406 -9.13 5.04 25.48
N VAL A 407 -8.44 3.99 25.00
CA VAL A 407 -7.07 3.67 25.42
C VAL A 407 -6.09 4.72 24.88
N PHE A 408 -6.32 5.23 23.67
CA PHE A 408 -5.52 6.31 23.11
C PHE A 408 -5.67 7.58 23.94
N GLN A 409 -6.90 7.94 24.29
CA GLN A 409 -7.17 9.13 25.11
C GLN A 409 -6.51 9.05 26.49
N ARG A 410 -6.57 7.90 27.15
CA ARG A 410 -5.86 7.67 28.42
C ARG A 410 -4.35 7.83 28.28
N ASN A 411 -3.74 7.21 27.27
CA ASN A 411 -2.30 7.40 27.00
C ASN A 411 -1.95 8.84 26.61
N PHE A 412 -2.81 9.53 25.86
CA PHE A 412 -2.61 10.92 25.51
C PHE A 412 -2.62 11.82 26.75
N LEU A 413 -3.47 11.53 27.74
CA LEU A 413 -3.44 12.22 29.04
C LEU A 413 -2.18 11.93 29.84
N THR A 414 -1.67 10.69 29.83
CA THR A 414 -0.39 10.40 30.49
C THR A 414 0.77 11.16 29.84
N TRP A 415 0.71 11.38 28.53
CA TRP A 415 1.69 12.19 27.81
C TRP A 415 1.59 13.68 28.16
N LEU A 416 0.37 14.22 28.21
CA LEU A 416 0.12 15.60 28.65
C LEU A 416 0.62 15.83 30.07
N ASN A 417 0.42 14.84 30.95
CA ASN A 417 0.81 14.90 32.35
C ASN A 417 2.28 14.52 32.59
N SER A 418 3.02 14.06 31.58
CA SER A 418 4.44 13.69 31.74
C SER A 418 5.33 14.93 31.92
N ASP A 419 6.38 14.82 32.73
CA ASP A 419 7.43 15.85 32.81
C ASP A 419 8.44 15.76 31.64
N ASP A 420 8.36 14.70 30.82
CA ASP A 420 9.25 14.48 29.69
C ASP A 420 8.81 15.29 28.45
N ILE A 421 9.69 16.19 28.03
CA ILE A 421 9.52 17.12 26.90
C ILE A 421 9.31 16.40 25.55
N HIS A 422 9.79 15.16 25.41
CA HIS A 422 9.62 14.39 24.18
C HIS A 422 8.14 14.09 23.91
N PHE A 423 7.38 13.73 24.95
CA PHE A 423 5.93 13.54 24.82
C PHE A 423 5.23 14.81 24.38
N HIS A 424 5.57 15.96 24.97
CA HIS A 424 4.94 17.23 24.60
C HIS A 424 5.25 17.65 23.16
N LYS A 425 6.46 17.39 22.67
CA LYS A 425 6.80 17.60 21.25
C LYS A 425 5.94 16.73 20.33
N GLU A 426 5.70 15.48 20.68
CA GLU A 426 4.85 14.61 19.87
C GLU A 426 3.37 14.97 19.98
N ILE A 427 2.90 15.55 21.08
CA ILE A 427 1.54 16.15 21.17
C ILE A 427 1.34 17.26 20.13
N PHE A 428 2.35 18.12 19.93
CA PHE A 428 2.31 19.12 18.86
C PHE A 428 2.18 18.45 17.49
N VAL A 429 2.97 17.41 17.23
CA VAL A 429 2.93 16.65 15.95
C VAL A 429 1.57 15.99 15.74
N LEU A 430 1.01 15.34 16.76
CA LEU A 430 -0.26 14.62 16.67
C LEU A 430 -1.46 15.56 16.51
N SER A 431 -1.48 16.68 17.23
CA SER A 431 -2.55 17.67 17.13
C SER A 431 -2.54 18.45 15.82
N ALA A 432 -1.39 18.56 15.16
CA ALA A 432 -1.27 19.09 13.80
C ALA A 432 -1.47 18.03 12.69
N GLY A 433 -1.56 16.74 13.07
CA GLY A 433 -1.63 15.60 12.15
C GLY A 433 -3.03 15.33 11.61
N LYS A 434 -3.21 14.13 11.02
CA LYS A 434 -4.48 13.70 10.41
C LYS A 434 -5.41 12.96 11.38
N LEU A 435 -5.13 12.99 12.69
CA LEU A 435 -5.98 12.32 13.67
C LEU A 435 -7.38 12.96 13.69
N PRO A 436 -8.47 12.17 13.90
CA PRO A 436 -9.82 12.71 13.95
C PRO A 436 -10.00 13.70 15.10
N ASN A 437 -10.59 14.88 14.87
CA ASN A 437 -10.79 15.87 15.93
C ASN A 437 -11.63 15.35 17.13
N SER A 438 -12.38 14.26 16.98
CA SER A 438 -13.14 13.65 18.09
C SER A 438 -12.26 13.08 19.19
N ILE A 439 -11.03 12.64 18.90
CA ILE A 439 -10.16 12.04 19.92
C ILE A 439 -9.68 13.03 20.98
N PHE A 440 -9.67 14.32 20.67
CA PHE A 440 -9.25 15.39 21.58
C PHE A 440 -10.38 15.83 22.53
N GLU A 441 -11.58 15.29 22.35
CA GLU A 441 -12.70 15.45 23.28
C GLU A 441 -12.69 14.26 24.24
N ILE A 442 -12.06 14.46 25.39
CA ILE A 442 -11.71 13.38 26.31
C ILE A 442 -12.86 13.20 27.32
N PRO A 443 -13.42 11.99 27.45
CA PRO A 443 -14.46 11.70 28.43
C PRO A 443 -14.00 11.96 29.86
N LYS A 444 -14.93 12.36 30.73
CA LYS A 444 -14.63 12.74 32.13
C LYS A 444 -13.99 11.59 32.91
N GLU A 445 -14.41 10.36 32.60
CA GLU A 445 -13.97 9.12 33.23
C GLU A 445 -12.46 8.89 33.05
N CYS A 446 -11.85 9.47 31.99
CA CYS A 446 -10.42 9.34 31.76
C CYS A 446 -9.56 10.22 32.70
N PHE A 447 -10.18 11.17 33.40
CA PHE A 447 -9.52 12.07 34.36
C PHE A 447 -9.68 11.63 35.82
N GLU A 448 -10.34 10.50 36.07
CA GLU A 448 -10.54 9.98 37.43
C GLU A 448 -9.20 9.78 38.16
N GLY A 449 -9.13 10.27 39.40
CA GLY A 449 -7.94 10.18 40.24
C GLY A 449 -6.85 11.23 39.96
N MET A 450 -7.06 12.17 39.03
CA MET A 450 -6.14 13.27 38.78
C MET A 450 -6.32 14.40 39.80
N THR A 451 -5.20 14.98 40.26
CA THR A 451 -5.22 16.08 41.23
C THR A 451 -5.43 17.43 40.53
N ASP A 452 -5.81 18.47 41.30
CA ASP A 452 -5.85 19.86 40.83
C ASP A 452 -4.55 20.29 40.13
N LEU A 453 -3.40 19.84 40.67
CA LEU A 453 -2.08 20.12 40.12
C LEU A 453 -1.87 19.45 38.75
N ASP A 454 -2.28 18.18 38.60
CA ASP A 454 -2.20 17.46 37.32
C ASP A 454 -3.06 18.17 36.26
N LEU A 455 -4.27 18.57 36.62
CA LEU A 455 -5.21 19.28 35.74
C LEU A 455 -4.66 20.63 35.29
N ALA A 456 -4.08 21.41 36.21
CA ALA A 456 -3.41 22.67 35.88
C ALA A 456 -2.20 22.44 34.97
N PHE A 457 -1.39 21.42 35.24
CA PHE A 457 -0.22 21.08 34.44
C PHE A 457 -0.60 20.67 33.01
N MET A 458 -1.56 19.76 32.85
CA MET A 458 -2.08 19.37 31.54
C MET A 458 -2.70 20.54 30.77
N ALA A 459 -3.42 21.44 31.43
CA ALA A 459 -3.97 22.64 30.81
C ALA A 459 -2.87 23.55 30.27
N SER A 460 -1.79 23.70 31.05
CA SER A 460 -0.59 24.46 30.65
C SER A 460 0.07 23.84 29.43
N LYS A 461 0.31 22.51 29.44
CA LYS A 461 0.91 21.81 28.29
C LYS A 461 0.03 21.82 27.05
N THR A 462 -1.28 21.78 27.22
CA THR A 462 -2.24 21.94 26.13
C THR A 462 -2.08 23.31 25.46
N VAL A 463 -2.04 24.40 26.23
CA VAL A 463 -1.82 25.77 25.69
C VAL A 463 -0.41 25.92 25.08
N GLY A 464 0.61 25.33 25.69
CA GLY A 464 2.00 25.45 25.24
C GLY A 464 2.32 24.68 23.94
N PHE A 465 1.67 23.53 23.70
CA PHE A 465 2.03 22.62 22.59
C PHE A 465 0.94 22.40 21.54
N VAL A 466 -0.32 22.71 21.81
CA VAL A 466 -1.42 22.48 20.86
C VAL A 466 -1.73 23.78 20.10
N TYR A 467 -1.40 23.79 18.80
CA TYR A 467 -1.59 24.97 17.93
C TYR A 467 -2.87 24.87 17.08
N ALA A 468 -3.32 23.65 16.77
CA ALA A 468 -4.55 23.46 16.02
C ALA A 468 -5.76 23.86 16.88
N LYS A 469 -6.63 24.71 16.32
CA LYS A 469 -7.81 25.27 16.99
C LYS A 469 -8.71 24.19 17.63
N ASP A 470 -9.19 23.24 16.84
CA ASP A 470 -10.19 22.27 17.32
C ASP A 470 -9.61 21.35 18.41
N PRO A 471 -8.40 20.76 18.26
CA PRO A 471 -7.75 20.03 19.34
C PRO A 471 -7.56 20.87 20.61
N LEU A 472 -7.11 22.13 20.48
CA LEU A 472 -6.90 23.02 21.62
C LEU A 472 -8.21 23.28 22.38
N GLN A 473 -9.27 23.67 21.66
CA GLN A 473 -10.59 23.92 22.24
C GLN A 473 -11.11 22.67 22.96
N LYS A 474 -11.05 21.51 22.30
CA LYS A 474 -11.59 20.27 22.87
C LYS A 474 -10.82 19.79 24.09
N LEU A 475 -9.49 19.82 24.07
CA LEU A 475 -8.67 19.39 25.21
C LEU A 475 -8.88 20.30 26.41
N LEU A 476 -8.79 21.62 26.23
CA LEU A 476 -8.89 22.56 27.35
C LEU A 476 -10.31 22.54 27.96
N LEU A 477 -11.35 22.44 27.13
CA LEU A 477 -12.72 22.30 27.63
C LEU A 477 -12.94 20.94 28.32
N SER A 478 -12.34 19.86 27.82
CA SER A 478 -12.43 18.53 28.47
C SER A 478 -11.82 18.57 29.87
N ILE A 479 -10.64 19.19 30.03
CA ILE A 479 -9.99 19.37 31.34
C ILE A 479 -10.88 20.16 32.30
N ILE A 480 -11.47 21.28 31.86
CA ILE A 480 -12.37 22.09 32.70
C ILE A 480 -13.64 21.32 33.08
N LYS A 481 -14.23 20.58 32.14
CA LYS A 481 -15.46 19.80 32.36
C LYS A 481 -15.27 18.58 33.26
N ALA A 482 -14.03 18.09 33.39
CA ALA A 482 -13.69 16.96 34.22
C ALA A 482 -13.59 17.30 35.72
N VAL A 483 -13.43 18.58 36.07
CA VAL A 483 -13.33 19.02 37.46
C VAL A 483 -14.71 18.98 38.13
N ASP A 484 -14.84 18.19 39.20
CA ASP A 484 -16.04 18.13 40.03
C ASP A 484 -16.03 19.26 41.09
N ILE A 485 -15.17 19.11 42.10
CA ILE A 485 -14.93 20.10 43.16
C ILE A 485 -13.46 20.55 43.07
N GLY A 486 -13.21 21.69 42.43
CA GLY A 486 -11.87 22.27 42.28
C GLY A 486 -11.60 23.39 43.29
N SER A 487 -10.33 23.63 43.61
CA SER A 487 -9.93 24.78 44.43
C SER A 487 -10.20 26.13 43.73
N GLN A 488 -10.36 27.20 44.51
CA GLN A 488 -10.48 28.57 43.95
C GLN A 488 -9.26 28.96 43.12
N LYS A 489 -8.06 28.49 43.51
CA LYS A 489 -6.82 28.73 42.78
C LYS A 489 -6.82 28.02 41.43
N LEU A 490 -7.28 26.77 41.37
CA LEU A 490 -7.48 26.07 40.10
C LEU A 490 -8.52 26.78 39.23
N SER A 491 -9.63 27.23 39.81
CA SER A 491 -10.67 28.01 39.11
C SER A 491 -10.09 29.28 38.48
N ASN A 492 -9.33 30.06 39.25
CA ASN A 492 -8.67 31.27 38.76
C ASN A 492 -7.68 30.95 37.62
N PHE A 493 -6.89 29.88 37.76
CA PHE A 493 -5.90 29.45 36.77
C PHE A 493 -6.56 29.01 35.45
N LEU A 494 -7.49 28.06 35.51
CA LEU A 494 -8.21 27.57 34.32
C LEU A 494 -9.08 28.66 33.70
N GLY A 495 -9.69 29.52 34.52
CA GLY A 495 -10.44 30.69 34.07
C GLY A 495 -9.58 31.70 33.32
N HIS A 496 -8.32 31.91 33.75
CA HIS A 496 -7.37 32.74 33.02
C HIS A 496 -7.03 32.13 31.65
N LEU A 497 -6.67 30.84 31.58
CA LEU A 497 -6.39 30.17 30.31
C LEU A 497 -7.60 30.18 29.36
N LEU A 498 -8.81 29.96 29.90
CA LEU A 498 -10.04 30.00 29.13
C LEU A 498 -10.31 31.39 28.54
N LYS A 499 -10.25 32.43 29.37
CA LYS A 499 -10.62 33.79 28.96
C LYS A 499 -9.50 34.50 28.20
N SER A 500 -8.32 34.57 28.80
CA SER A 500 -7.19 35.36 28.29
C SER A 500 -6.47 34.72 27.10
N TYR A 501 -6.63 33.41 26.92
CA TYR A 501 -6.00 32.69 25.82
C TYR A 501 -7.01 32.07 24.85
N LEU A 502 -7.83 31.10 25.31
CA LEU A 502 -8.66 30.32 24.39
C LEU A 502 -9.77 31.15 23.72
N ILE A 503 -10.64 31.80 24.49
CA ILE A 503 -11.76 32.59 23.93
C ILE A 503 -11.25 33.83 23.22
N TYR A 504 -10.20 34.47 23.75
CA TYR A 504 -9.59 35.64 23.12
C TYR A 504 -9.08 35.32 21.71
N ASN A 505 -8.43 34.17 21.52
CA ASN A 505 -7.99 33.72 20.19
C ASN A 505 -9.15 33.15 19.35
N TYR A 506 -10.03 32.36 19.95
CA TYR A 506 -11.09 31.63 19.27
C TYR A 506 -12.45 31.90 19.91
N ARG A 507 -13.13 32.94 19.46
CA ARG A 507 -14.46 33.37 19.91
C ARG A 507 -15.53 32.30 19.73
N SER A 508 -15.40 31.42 18.74
CA SER A 508 -16.32 30.29 18.53
C SER A 508 -16.44 29.37 19.76
N THR A 509 -15.44 29.39 20.65
CA THR A 509 -15.49 28.70 21.96
C THR A 509 -16.72 29.11 22.77
N LEU A 510 -17.15 30.38 22.69
CA LEU A 510 -18.36 30.86 23.39
C LEU A 510 -19.62 30.15 22.92
N LYS A 511 -19.71 29.76 21.64
CA LYS A 511 -20.84 29.01 21.11
C LYS A 511 -20.87 27.58 21.66
N ILE A 512 -19.70 26.95 21.76
CA ILE A 512 -19.54 25.60 22.33
C ILE A 512 -19.98 25.64 23.80
N ILE A 513 -19.43 26.57 24.58
CA ILE A 513 -19.73 26.74 26.01
C ILE A 513 -21.22 27.05 26.25
N ARG A 514 -21.85 27.93 25.46
CA ARG A 514 -23.29 28.20 25.56
C ARG A 514 -24.12 26.94 25.32
N THR A 515 -23.71 26.11 24.37
CA THR A 515 -24.38 24.82 24.09
C THR A 515 -24.24 23.88 25.28
N ASP A 516 -23.07 23.81 25.89
CA ASP A 516 -22.79 23.00 27.08
C ASP A 516 -23.56 23.47 28.32
N ILE A 517 -23.69 24.79 28.54
CA ILE A 517 -24.50 25.34 29.64
C ILE A 517 -25.97 24.92 29.48
N ASN A 518 -26.49 25.00 28.24
CA ASN A 518 -27.88 24.70 27.94
C ASN A 518 -28.19 23.20 27.98
N SER A 519 -27.21 22.32 27.76
CA SER A 519 -27.40 20.87 27.80
C SER A 519 -27.56 20.33 29.23
N GLY A 520 -27.17 21.09 30.24
CA GLY A 520 -27.40 20.77 31.66
C GLY A 520 -26.42 19.74 32.27
N ASN A 521 -25.55 19.11 31.47
CA ASN A 521 -24.66 18.01 31.90
C ASN A 521 -23.28 18.48 32.40
N LEU A 522 -23.22 19.60 33.12
CA LEU A 522 -21.98 20.20 33.63
C LEU A 522 -21.89 20.10 35.16
N TYR A 523 -20.68 19.81 35.66
CA TYR A 523 -20.39 19.95 37.08
C TYR A 523 -20.45 21.44 37.50
N PRO A 524 -20.73 21.74 38.79
CA PRO A 524 -20.85 23.10 39.28
C PRO A 524 -19.64 23.98 38.91
N PHE A 525 -18.42 23.44 39.07
CA PHE A 525 -17.17 24.11 38.74
C PHE A 525 -17.12 24.61 37.29
N ALA A 526 -17.36 23.72 36.32
CA ALA A 526 -17.33 24.06 34.90
C ALA A 526 -18.46 25.04 34.55
N LYS A 527 -19.65 24.86 35.12
CA LYS A 527 -20.80 25.72 34.88
C LYS A 527 -20.52 27.16 35.33
N GLU A 528 -19.93 27.35 36.51
CA GLU A 528 -19.58 28.67 37.04
C GLU A 528 -18.57 29.39 36.13
N LEU A 529 -17.46 28.73 35.79
CA LEU A 529 -16.43 29.28 34.90
C LEU A 529 -16.99 29.67 33.52
N PHE A 530 -17.87 28.82 32.99
CA PHE A 530 -18.47 29.02 31.69
C PHE A 530 -19.45 30.19 31.68
N VAL A 531 -20.29 30.31 32.71
CA VAL A 531 -21.20 31.46 32.86
C VAL A 531 -20.40 32.75 33.02
N ASP A 532 -19.38 32.77 33.88
CA ASP A 532 -18.49 33.93 34.06
C ASP A 532 -17.84 34.34 32.73
N ALA A 533 -17.24 33.40 32.00
CA ALA A 533 -16.61 33.68 30.71
C ALA A 533 -17.62 34.26 29.70
N VAL A 534 -18.82 33.70 29.60
CA VAL A 534 -19.86 34.22 28.70
C VAL A 534 -20.27 35.63 29.12
N THR A 535 -20.46 35.91 30.42
CA THR A 535 -20.82 37.25 30.91
C THR A 535 -19.73 38.28 30.64
N VAL A 536 -18.46 37.95 30.92
CA VAL A 536 -17.32 38.84 30.68
C VAL A 536 -17.21 39.22 29.20
N PHE A 537 -17.28 38.24 28.29
CA PHE A 537 -17.18 38.52 26.86
C PHE A 537 -18.42 39.19 26.29
N GLN A 538 -19.63 38.88 26.80
CA GLN A 538 -20.84 39.58 26.39
C GLN A 538 -20.73 41.07 26.75
N ARG A 539 -20.35 41.42 27.99
CA ARG A 539 -20.11 42.82 28.40
C ARG A 539 -19.05 43.50 27.53
N TYR A 540 -17.98 42.78 27.20
CA TYR A 540 -16.94 43.31 26.32
C TYR A 540 -17.47 43.63 24.90
N PHE A 541 -18.26 42.73 24.30
CA PHE A 541 -18.83 42.95 22.98
C PHE A 541 -19.93 44.03 22.99
N ASP A 542 -20.81 44.03 23.99
CA ASP A 542 -21.81 45.08 24.17
C ASP A 542 -21.13 46.46 24.33
N GLY A 543 -20.02 46.49 25.07
CA GLY A 543 -19.16 47.67 25.23
C GLY A 543 -18.54 48.12 23.91
N LEU A 544 -17.96 47.21 23.12
CA LEU A 544 -17.43 47.52 21.80
C LEU A 544 -18.49 48.06 20.84
N ASP A 545 -19.69 47.48 20.84
CA ASP A 545 -20.80 47.90 19.98
C ASP A 545 -21.37 49.26 20.40
N SER A 546 -21.20 49.64 21.67
CA SER A 546 -21.58 50.97 22.18
C SER A 546 -20.60 52.08 21.81
N ILE A 547 -19.38 51.75 21.35
CA ILE A 547 -18.40 52.75 20.90
C ILE A 547 -18.82 53.25 19.53
N ALA A 548 -19.25 54.51 19.46
CA ALA A 548 -19.54 55.17 18.19
C ALA A 548 -18.29 55.12 17.29
N PRO A 549 -18.40 54.63 16.03
CA PRO A 549 -17.26 54.58 15.14
C PRO A 549 -16.74 56.01 14.91
N MET A 550 -15.55 56.31 15.44
CA MET A 550 -14.93 57.61 15.24
C MET A 550 -14.63 57.78 13.75
N LYS A 551 -15.37 58.67 13.08
CA LYS A 551 -15.22 58.97 11.64
C LYS A 551 -13.82 59.46 11.27
N GLU A 552 -13.06 59.93 12.25
CA GLU A 552 -11.72 60.51 12.12
C GLU A 552 -10.60 59.45 12.18
N ILE A 553 -10.82 58.30 12.84
CA ILE A 553 -9.85 57.21 12.90
C ILE A 553 -10.02 56.36 11.64
N LYS A 554 -9.42 56.82 10.54
CA LYS A 554 -9.27 55.97 9.35
C LYS A 554 -8.28 54.85 9.71
N PRO A 555 -8.63 53.57 9.51
CA PRO A 555 -7.66 52.49 9.66
C PRO A 555 -6.44 52.79 8.79
N ALA A 556 -5.23 52.61 9.33
CA ALA A 556 -4.00 52.91 8.62
C ALA A 556 -4.04 52.27 7.22
N SER A 557 -3.62 53.00 6.20
CA SER A 557 -3.71 52.56 4.79
C SER A 557 -3.07 51.18 4.57
N ASN A 558 -2.00 50.88 5.32
CA ASN A 558 -1.38 49.57 5.33
C ASN A 558 -2.32 48.49 5.87
N VAL A 559 -2.99 48.70 7.01
CA VAL A 559 -3.97 47.75 7.57
C VAL A 559 -5.12 47.51 6.60
N MET A 560 -5.61 48.56 5.91
CA MET A 560 -6.63 48.40 4.87
C MET A 560 -6.12 47.60 3.66
N LYS A 561 -4.87 47.83 3.23
CA LYS A 561 -4.21 47.04 2.18
C LYS A 561 -4.05 45.59 2.61
N TRP A 562 -3.68 45.30 3.86
CA TRP A 562 -3.58 43.95 4.39
C TRP A 562 -4.96 43.29 4.47
N VAL A 563 -6.00 43.98 4.97
CA VAL A 563 -7.38 43.47 4.99
C VAL A 563 -7.88 43.18 3.57
N GLN A 564 -7.61 44.06 2.60
CA GLN A 564 -7.95 43.82 1.20
C GLN A 564 -7.13 42.68 0.60
N PHE A 565 -5.83 42.60 0.88
CA PHE A 565 -4.95 41.52 0.45
C PHE A 565 -5.40 40.18 1.01
N TYR A 566 -5.78 40.09 2.30
CA TYR A 566 -6.28 38.87 2.91
C TYR A 566 -7.68 38.52 2.41
N ARG A 567 -8.57 39.49 2.22
CA ARG A 567 -9.88 39.25 1.57
C ARG A 567 -9.71 38.71 0.16
N GLN A 568 -8.86 39.34 -0.66
CA GLN A 568 -8.54 38.87 -2.00
C GLN A 568 -7.88 37.50 -1.96
N ARG A 569 -6.87 37.29 -1.11
CA ARG A 569 -6.16 36.01 -0.97
C ARG A 569 -7.07 34.89 -0.49
N SER A 570 -8.00 35.14 0.43
CA SER A 570 -9.04 34.16 0.82
C SER A 570 -9.99 33.84 -0.32
N PHE A 571 -10.27 34.80 -1.21
CA PHE A 571 -11.02 34.60 -2.45
C PHE A 571 -10.22 33.76 -3.46
N THR A 572 -8.92 34.03 -3.62
CA THR A 572 -8.01 33.37 -4.57
C THR A 572 -7.58 31.98 -4.12
N GLU A 573 -7.36 31.75 -2.82
CA GLU A 573 -7.04 30.43 -2.25
C GLU A 573 -8.29 29.54 -2.18
N GLY A 574 -9.47 30.13 -1.97
CA GLY A 574 -10.76 29.43 -2.09
C GLY A 574 -11.04 28.96 -3.52
N SER A 575 -10.70 29.76 -4.53
CA SER A 575 -10.82 29.38 -5.94
C SER A 575 -9.73 28.38 -6.38
N LYS A 576 -8.48 28.52 -5.91
CA LYS A 576 -7.39 27.58 -6.23
C LYS A 576 -7.51 26.21 -5.55
N LYS A 577 -8.18 26.10 -4.40
CA LYS A 577 -8.50 24.80 -3.77
C LYS A 577 -9.58 24.02 -4.54
N ILE A 578 -10.43 24.70 -5.31
CA ILE A 578 -11.48 24.08 -6.12
C ILE A 578 -10.91 23.46 -7.41
N GLU A 579 -9.84 24.03 -7.97
CA GLU A 579 -9.22 23.53 -9.21
C GLU A 579 -8.28 22.32 -9.02
N ARG A 580 -7.80 22.05 -7.80
CA ARG A 580 -6.74 21.04 -7.55
C ARG A 580 -7.21 19.65 -7.12
N ASN A 581 -8.52 19.44 -6.92
CA ASN A 581 -9.10 18.11 -6.66
C ASN A 581 -10.07 17.75 -7.79
N GLY A 582 -9.65 16.84 -8.68
CA GLY A 582 -10.23 16.66 -10.01
C GLY A 582 -11.62 16.03 -10.15
N ILE A 583 -12.25 16.42 -11.27
CA ILE A 583 -12.96 15.62 -12.29
C ILE A 583 -14.32 14.97 -11.96
N PHE A 584 -14.76 14.82 -10.70
CA PHE A 584 -16.14 14.36 -10.44
C PHE A 584 -16.81 15.09 -9.27
N ASN A 585 -17.23 16.34 -9.48
CA ASN A 585 -18.29 16.94 -8.66
C ASN A 585 -19.12 17.94 -9.46
N LEU A 586 -20.13 17.39 -10.16
CA LEU A 586 -21.29 18.06 -10.75
C LEU A 586 -22.24 18.64 -9.68
N SER A 587 -21.69 19.30 -8.67
CA SER A 587 -22.49 20.07 -7.71
C SER A 587 -21.77 21.37 -7.39
N LYS A 588 -22.05 22.36 -8.23
CA LYS A 588 -21.89 23.79 -7.94
C LYS A 588 -22.41 24.06 -6.52
N LYS A 589 -21.52 24.45 -5.60
CA LYS A 589 -21.91 25.27 -4.45
C LYS A 589 -21.11 26.57 -4.49
N VAL A 590 -21.69 27.50 -5.24
CA VAL A 590 -21.34 28.92 -5.23
C VAL A 590 -22.15 29.56 -4.10
N TYR A 591 -21.49 30.30 -3.23
CA TYR A 591 -22.15 31.16 -2.25
C TYR A 591 -22.54 32.48 -2.92
N LEU A 592 -23.82 32.62 -3.28
CA LEU A 592 -24.43 33.90 -3.66
C LEU A 592 -25.07 34.52 -2.42
N ASN A 593 -24.57 35.66 -1.97
CA ASN A 593 -25.34 36.54 -1.09
C ASN A 593 -26.43 37.23 -1.93
N SER A 594 -27.57 36.58 -2.11
CA SER A 594 -28.80 37.24 -2.55
C SER A 594 -29.89 36.94 -1.52
N HIS A 595 -30.38 37.98 -0.85
CA HIS A 595 -31.29 37.83 0.30
C HIS A 595 -32.66 37.21 -0.06
N LYS A 596 -32.96 37.02 -1.35
CA LYS A 596 -34.14 36.34 -1.89
C LYS A 596 -33.75 35.67 -3.22
N TRP A 597 -34.33 34.52 -3.52
CA TRP A 597 -34.28 33.94 -4.87
C TRP A 597 -35.70 33.54 -5.29
N ALA A 598 -35.94 33.61 -6.59
CA ALA A 598 -37.24 33.37 -7.20
C ALA A 598 -37.00 32.50 -8.45
N ILE A 599 -37.45 31.25 -8.45
CA ILE A 599 -37.50 30.43 -9.67
C ILE A 599 -38.96 30.30 -10.09
N LYS A 600 -39.25 30.68 -11.34
CA LYS A 600 -40.55 30.44 -11.96
C LYS A 600 -40.58 29.00 -12.45
N ARG A 601 -41.46 28.17 -11.91
CA ARG A 601 -41.77 26.86 -12.52
C ARG A 601 -42.68 27.10 -13.73
N PRO A 602 -42.62 26.26 -14.79
CA PRO A 602 -43.30 26.53 -16.06
C PRO A 602 -44.82 26.83 -15.94
N ASN A 603 -45.46 26.36 -14.87
CA ASN A 603 -46.91 26.44 -14.68
C ASN A 603 -47.36 27.45 -13.60
N GLU A 604 -46.44 28.26 -13.06
CA GLU A 604 -46.76 29.22 -11.99
C GLU A 604 -46.75 30.67 -12.53
N LEU A 605 -47.85 31.40 -12.32
CA LEU A 605 -48.02 32.78 -12.80
C LEU A 605 -47.28 33.81 -11.95
N VAL A 606 -46.93 33.49 -10.69
CA VAL A 606 -46.23 34.38 -9.74
C VAL A 606 -45.13 33.59 -9.01
N HIS A 607 -43.99 34.23 -8.75
CA HIS A 607 -42.85 33.62 -8.06
C HIS A 607 -43.11 33.38 -6.56
N ASP A 608 -42.87 32.16 -6.07
CA ASP A 608 -42.85 31.85 -4.64
C ASP A 608 -41.44 32.06 -4.06
N VAL A 609 -41.26 33.03 -3.16
CA VAL A 609 -39.97 33.41 -2.59
C VAL A 609 -39.73 32.63 -1.30
N ARG A 610 -38.75 31.71 -1.29
CA ARG A 610 -38.39 30.92 -0.10
C ARG A 610 -36.96 31.16 0.36
N PRO A 611 -36.68 31.15 1.68
CA PRO A 611 -35.32 31.21 2.19
C PRO A 611 -34.57 29.89 1.93
N LEU A 612 -33.38 29.96 1.34
CA LEU A 612 -32.47 28.81 1.20
C LEU A 612 -31.73 28.54 2.52
N GLY A 613 -31.61 27.27 2.90
CA GLY A 613 -30.93 26.84 4.13
C GLY A 613 -29.46 27.27 4.17
N ASN A 614 -29.03 27.76 5.35
CA ASN A 614 -27.67 28.24 5.61
C ASN A 614 -26.73 27.07 5.95
N ILE A 615 -25.67 26.87 5.17
CA ILE A 615 -24.52 26.03 5.56
C ILE A 615 -23.25 26.90 5.52
N ARG A 616 -22.75 27.28 6.70
CA ARG A 616 -21.51 28.06 6.87
C ARG A 616 -20.32 27.15 7.12
N VAL A 617 -19.18 27.47 6.51
CA VAL A 617 -17.85 27.03 6.98
C VAL A 617 -17.16 28.28 7.54
N GLU A 618 -17.06 28.37 8.87
CA GLU A 618 -16.39 29.47 9.56
C GLU A 618 -14.92 29.10 9.80
N THR A 619 -14.01 29.54 8.93
CA THR A 619 -12.58 29.56 9.26
C THR A 619 -12.32 30.75 10.18
N GLU A 620 -12.28 30.47 11.48
CA GLU A 620 -11.91 31.45 12.50
C GLU A 620 -10.38 31.54 12.62
N TYR A 621 -9.84 32.75 12.57
CA TYR A 621 -8.43 33.02 12.79
C TYR A 621 -8.15 33.30 14.26
N PRO A 622 -6.97 32.92 14.80
CA PRO A 622 -6.59 33.24 16.16
C PRO A 622 -6.46 34.76 16.31
N SER A 623 -7.47 35.40 16.90
CA SER A 623 -7.60 36.85 16.90
C SER A 623 -6.46 37.51 17.69
N GLY A 624 -6.09 36.93 18.83
CA GLY A 624 -4.99 37.41 19.65
C GLY A 624 -3.63 37.20 19.00
N GLU A 625 -3.35 36.03 18.43
CA GLU A 625 -2.07 35.74 17.77
C GLU A 625 -1.83 36.68 16.57
N ASN A 626 -2.88 37.22 15.96
CA ASN A 626 -2.76 38.22 14.89
C ASN A 626 -2.66 39.66 15.42
N LEU A 627 -3.45 40.02 16.44
CA LEU A 627 -3.52 41.40 16.95
C LEU A 627 -2.38 41.73 17.93
N ASN A 628 -1.92 40.74 18.70
CA ASN A 628 -0.83 40.86 19.66
C ASN A 628 0.02 39.57 19.68
N PRO A 629 0.74 39.27 18.59
CA PRO A 629 1.52 38.04 18.43
C PRO A 629 2.54 37.84 19.55
N VAL A 630 3.23 38.92 19.95
CA VAL A 630 4.32 38.85 20.94
C VAL A 630 3.80 38.40 22.31
N TYR A 631 2.67 38.95 22.76
CA TYR A 631 2.08 38.59 24.05
C TYR A 631 1.47 37.19 24.03
N GLN A 632 0.81 36.79 22.94
CA GLN A 632 0.23 35.45 22.85
C GLN A 632 1.30 34.36 22.77
N GLU A 633 2.39 34.64 22.05
CA GLU A 633 3.55 33.75 22.04
C GLU A 633 4.25 33.71 23.39
N SER A 634 4.34 34.84 24.12
CA SER A 634 4.92 34.83 25.47
C SER A 634 4.12 33.96 26.44
N ILE A 635 2.78 33.98 26.37
CA ILE A 635 1.92 33.05 27.13
C ILE A 635 2.25 31.60 26.74
N ARG A 636 2.29 31.27 25.44
CA ARG A 636 2.60 29.89 24.99
C ARG A 636 3.97 29.44 25.49
N VAL A 637 5.01 30.26 25.32
CA VAL A 637 6.37 29.96 25.74
C VAL A 637 6.43 29.74 27.25
N GLN A 638 5.78 30.59 28.05
CA GLN A 638 5.69 30.41 29.49
C GLN A 638 5.03 29.08 29.86
N MET A 639 3.88 28.76 29.27
CA MET A 639 3.18 27.50 29.54
C MET A 639 3.97 26.27 29.06
N LYS A 640 4.75 26.43 27.98
CA LYS A 640 5.63 25.40 27.44
C LYS A 640 6.77 25.06 28.41
N ILE A 641 7.43 26.07 28.98
CA ILE A 641 8.58 25.88 29.89
C ILE A 641 8.16 25.56 31.32
N LEU A 642 6.94 25.92 31.73
CA LEU A 642 6.42 25.74 33.08
C LEU A 642 6.56 24.29 33.56
N LYS A 643 7.27 24.09 34.67
CA LYS A 643 7.44 22.79 35.31
C LYS A 643 6.35 22.56 36.35
N ARG A 644 6.04 21.30 36.63
CA ARG A 644 4.97 20.91 37.56
C ARG A 644 5.10 21.58 38.94
N HIS A 645 6.30 21.62 39.51
CA HIS A 645 6.55 22.24 40.82
C HIS A 645 6.50 23.77 40.82
N GLU A 646 6.48 24.42 39.65
CA GLU A 646 6.35 25.87 39.52
C GLU A 646 4.87 26.31 39.53
N ILE A 647 3.93 25.37 39.42
CA ILE A 647 2.50 25.63 39.52
C ILE A 647 2.12 25.74 40.99
N ASN A 648 1.97 26.97 41.46
CA ASN A 648 1.55 27.24 42.82
C ASN A 648 0.03 27.31 42.95
N LEU A 649 -0.59 26.19 43.35
CA LEU A 649 -1.99 26.12 43.78
C LEU A 649 -2.14 26.10 45.32
N GLY A 650 -1.02 26.17 46.06
CA GLY A 650 -0.91 26.10 47.52
C GLY A 650 -1.10 27.44 48.19
#